data_AF-A0AAD7UYV4-F1
#
_entry.id   AF-A0AAD7UYV4-F1
#
_cell.length_a   1.000
_cell.length_b   1.000
_cell.length_c   1.000
_cell.angle_alpha   90.00
_cell.angle_beta   90.00
_cell.angle_gamma   90.00
#
_symmetry.space_group_name_H-M   'P 1'
#
loop_
_entity.id
_entity.type
_entity.pdbx_description
1 polymer ?
#
loop_
_entity_poly.entity_id
_entity_poly.type
_entity_poly.pdbx_seq_one_letter_code
_entity_poly.pdbx_strand_id
1 'polypeptide(L)'
;MAEVHPSWSSPSPSSLGSPTAPDELINSLRDHSLFQRSNNAMFLEDIARNMHIRTYGPRDVIIVEGEQAKAMFLLLRGSVDVCSADFERLYATLDQGTCFGEIGILYSIPRTATVVAKSKCTVAVLTAEKVASILPDYPEVEQILRNEAQERLAMLNKCPNEPTTRRSSMIASFDATSARNHLQKVALFKECPEEFLHQISLKLEPKSYPPNARIIRKDDIGDEMFFIIDGTVQILSSNNDVVARLGSGDYFGEISILLDVPRTADVRSVTHVDMYVLSKADFIQVCASYPQLDRRFKDLANQTHRNIQQQLEEITHGMASIDKAAVCSTTCDQDPTLPARDDIMKLRETGGRRRRPSIAVWADPSLLALSQQKQTQLSPPESPSPPQQRKLSSSSPFISSSIPPSALPSKSRLASMLLEERNLALRLMHHLEFGSVLQLAATSHALRSQLFSPALLTRVDLESVHKRVTDDVLTALSGTIGPHVQSLSLAHCFHITDTGLITLLEQCTQLEELNLNSCWLITDTSLLALPASVKRLDLSNCRKITDRGLYHVVGGLTHLTLSYCKNVTNRSMALMGEKSNARLEYLNLQRCTTISDAGFETWQQQQMAALRSIDLSDCSFLTDKAIRRLVHAAPRLENVCLSFCCALSESAIEAIASLPNLSKLDLSFCGAAVSDASISILLAARSNTLQVLNLRGCIRLSAMGLMSGLEHARVLRHLNVSQCPGISKQAHSMLLTHGLFTLV
;
A
#
# COMPACT_ATOMS: atom_id res chain seq x y z
N MET A 1 -59.09 4.35 -28.11
CA MET A 1 -58.72 4.41 -29.54
C MET A 1 -57.52 5.34 -29.66
N ALA A 2 -56.32 4.94 -30.05
CA ALA A 2 -55.82 3.69 -30.58
C ALA A 2 -54.33 3.56 -30.20
N GLU A 3 -53.91 2.32 -29.91
CA GLU A 3 -52.51 1.91 -29.76
C GLU A 3 -51.81 1.93 -31.12
N VAL A 4 -50.52 2.30 -31.12
CA VAL A 4 -49.63 2.13 -32.29
C VAL A 4 -48.42 1.33 -31.83
N HIS A 5 -48.45 0.02 -32.11
CA HIS A 5 -47.28 -0.87 -32.06
C HIS A 5 -46.48 -0.77 -33.36
N PRO A 6 -45.13 -0.72 -33.32
CA PRO A 6 -44.32 -1.10 -34.47
C PRO A 6 -44.07 -2.61 -34.45
N SER A 7 -44.56 -3.27 -35.50
CA SER A 7 -44.47 -4.70 -35.79
C SER A 7 -43.04 -5.18 -36.05
N TRP A 8 -42.66 -6.30 -35.43
CA TRP A 8 -41.47 -7.08 -35.79
C TRP A 8 -41.82 -8.02 -36.96
N SER A 9 -41.18 -7.83 -38.10
CA SER A 9 -41.22 -8.76 -39.24
C SER A 9 -39.99 -9.67 -39.21
N SER A 10 -40.20 -10.97 -39.01
CA SER A 10 -39.19 -12.03 -39.06
C SER A 10 -38.81 -12.37 -40.51
N PRO A 11 -37.51 -12.55 -40.85
CA PRO A 11 -37.12 -13.15 -42.11
C PRO A 11 -37.20 -14.68 -42.05
N SER A 12 -37.60 -15.28 -43.17
CA SER A 12 -37.79 -16.72 -43.42
C SER A 12 -36.48 -17.54 -43.42
N PRO A 13 -36.53 -18.86 -43.16
CA PRO A 13 -35.34 -19.69 -42.98
C PRO A 13 -34.82 -20.22 -44.32
N SER A 14 -33.54 -20.03 -44.60
CA SER A 14 -32.84 -20.72 -45.69
C SER A 14 -31.52 -21.34 -45.19
N SER A 15 -31.56 -22.67 -45.12
CA SER A 15 -30.50 -23.69 -45.31
C SER A 15 -29.14 -23.61 -44.59
N LEU A 16 -28.91 -24.68 -43.81
CA LEU A 16 -27.66 -25.41 -43.54
C LEU A 16 -26.45 -24.69 -42.90
N GLY A 17 -26.20 -25.06 -41.64
CA GLY A 17 -24.98 -24.81 -40.88
C GLY A 17 -25.33 -24.51 -39.43
N SER A 18 -24.99 -25.40 -38.48
CA SER A 18 -25.11 -25.09 -37.05
C SER A 18 -24.32 -23.83 -36.75
N PRO A 19 -24.92 -22.75 -36.20
CA PRO A 19 -24.19 -21.52 -35.93
C PRO A 19 -23.26 -21.78 -34.74
N THR A 20 -21.98 -21.98 -35.00
CA THR A 20 -20.95 -21.91 -33.97
C THR A 20 -20.86 -20.47 -33.48
N ALA A 21 -20.92 -20.27 -32.17
CA ALA A 21 -20.79 -18.94 -31.58
C ALA A 21 -19.39 -18.36 -31.93
N PRO A 22 -19.25 -17.03 -32.09
CA PRO A 22 -17.96 -16.44 -32.45
C PRO A 22 -16.89 -16.77 -31.41
N ASP A 23 -15.75 -17.34 -31.84
CA ASP A 23 -14.66 -17.73 -30.94
C ASP A 23 -14.13 -16.57 -30.09
N GLU A 24 -14.20 -15.33 -30.60
CA GLU A 24 -13.85 -14.10 -29.87
C GLU A 24 -14.73 -13.87 -28.63
N LEU A 25 -16.03 -14.20 -28.71
CA LEU A 25 -16.96 -14.06 -27.60
C LEU A 25 -16.70 -15.12 -26.52
N ILE A 26 -16.41 -16.36 -26.95
CA ILE A 26 -16.08 -17.47 -26.04
C ILE A 26 -14.77 -17.18 -25.29
N ASN A 27 -13.76 -16.66 -25.99
CA ASN A 27 -12.49 -16.27 -25.35
C ASN A 27 -12.69 -15.09 -24.39
N SER A 28 -13.47 -14.07 -24.76
CA SER A 28 -13.79 -12.95 -23.86
C SER A 28 -14.62 -13.38 -22.64
N LEU A 29 -15.47 -14.40 -22.77
CA LEU A 29 -16.21 -14.98 -21.66
C LEU A 29 -15.30 -15.80 -20.75
N ARG A 30 -14.32 -16.52 -21.30
CA ARG A 30 -13.35 -17.32 -20.54
C ARG A 30 -12.41 -16.46 -19.69
N ASP A 31 -12.02 -15.30 -20.20
CA ASP A 31 -11.15 -14.34 -19.50
C ASP A 31 -11.91 -13.48 -18.48
N HIS A 32 -13.24 -13.59 -18.42
CA HIS A 32 -14.07 -12.80 -17.53
C HIS A 32 -13.98 -13.30 -16.08
N SER A 33 -13.80 -12.38 -15.13
CA SER A 33 -13.61 -12.68 -13.69
C SER A 33 -14.71 -13.57 -13.07
N LEU A 34 -15.95 -13.44 -13.54
CA LEU A 34 -17.08 -14.28 -13.10
C LEU A 34 -17.01 -15.73 -13.60
N PHE A 35 -16.52 -15.96 -14.82
CA PHE A 35 -16.57 -17.29 -15.46
C PHE A 35 -15.20 -18.00 -15.45
N GLN A 36 -14.12 -17.29 -15.12
CA GLN A 36 -12.79 -17.86 -14.89
C GLN A 36 -12.81 -18.89 -13.73
N ARG A 37 -13.72 -18.71 -12.78
CA ARG A 37 -13.90 -19.62 -11.62
C ARG A 37 -14.65 -20.90 -11.95
N SER A 38 -15.55 -20.90 -12.93
CA SER A 38 -16.38 -22.06 -13.25
C SER A 38 -15.73 -23.02 -14.26
N ASN A 39 -14.83 -22.52 -15.12
CA ASN A 39 -14.06 -23.27 -16.13
C ASN A 39 -14.84 -24.37 -16.91
N ASN A 40 -16.15 -24.19 -17.07
CA ASN A 40 -17.03 -25.16 -17.72
C ASN A 40 -17.24 -24.75 -19.19
N ALA A 41 -16.57 -25.45 -20.09
CA ALA A 41 -16.58 -25.14 -21.52
C ALA A 41 -17.97 -25.25 -22.16
N MET A 42 -18.80 -26.21 -21.73
CA MET A 42 -20.15 -26.42 -22.26
C MET A 42 -21.08 -25.26 -21.90
N PHE A 43 -21.03 -24.79 -20.66
CA PHE A 43 -21.78 -23.63 -20.20
C PHE A 43 -21.42 -22.36 -20.97
N LEU A 44 -20.12 -22.13 -21.20
CA LEU A 44 -19.64 -20.95 -21.93
C LEU A 44 -20.11 -20.95 -23.38
N GLU A 45 -20.11 -22.10 -24.03
CA GLU A 45 -20.67 -22.25 -25.38
C GLU A 45 -22.17 -22.01 -25.42
N ASP A 46 -22.93 -22.54 -24.46
CA ASP A 46 -24.38 -22.38 -24.40
C ASP A 46 -24.80 -20.94 -24.11
N ILE A 47 -24.08 -20.22 -23.25
CA ILE A 47 -24.28 -18.79 -23.05
C ILE A 47 -23.90 -17.99 -24.29
N ALA A 48 -22.73 -18.27 -24.89
CA ALA A 48 -22.26 -17.54 -26.07
C ALA A 48 -23.24 -17.67 -27.25
N ARG A 49 -23.87 -18.84 -27.44
CA ARG A 49 -24.90 -19.06 -28.47
C ARG A 49 -26.19 -18.26 -28.25
N ASN A 50 -26.51 -17.92 -26.99
CA ASN A 50 -27.74 -17.22 -26.63
C ASN A 50 -27.53 -15.70 -26.40
N MET A 51 -26.30 -15.20 -26.50
CA MET A 51 -25.97 -13.78 -26.39
C MET A 51 -26.13 -13.05 -27.73
N HIS A 52 -26.60 -11.80 -27.65
CA HIS A 52 -26.65 -10.91 -28.82
C HIS A 52 -25.83 -9.64 -28.57
N ILE A 53 -25.07 -9.22 -29.58
CA ILE A 53 -24.17 -8.06 -29.47
C ILE A 53 -24.93 -6.77 -29.78
N ARG A 54 -24.78 -5.77 -28.93
CA ARG A 54 -25.27 -4.39 -29.13
C ARG A 54 -24.13 -3.40 -29.01
N THR A 55 -24.24 -2.27 -29.71
CA THR A 55 -23.25 -1.19 -29.64
C THR A 55 -23.94 0.09 -29.15
N TYR A 56 -23.30 0.77 -28.21
CA TYR A 56 -23.75 2.04 -27.64
C TYR A 56 -22.70 3.13 -27.88
N GLY A 57 -23.15 4.33 -28.21
CA GLY A 57 -22.33 5.52 -28.31
C GLY A 57 -21.99 6.11 -26.93
N PRO A 58 -20.97 6.98 -26.85
CA PRO A 58 -20.71 7.72 -25.62
C PRO A 58 -21.93 8.52 -25.17
N ARG A 59 -22.25 8.44 -23.89
CA ARG A 59 -23.43 9.01 -23.19
C ARG A 59 -24.76 8.30 -23.42
N ASP A 60 -24.80 7.21 -24.16
CA ASP A 60 -26.02 6.41 -24.28
C ASP A 60 -26.36 5.73 -22.94
N VAL A 61 -27.63 5.81 -22.53
CA VAL A 61 -28.12 5.13 -21.33
C VAL A 61 -28.47 3.69 -21.68
N ILE A 62 -27.83 2.75 -21.00
CA ILE A 62 -27.96 1.30 -21.23
C ILE A 62 -28.99 0.68 -20.27
N ILE A 63 -29.01 1.16 -19.01
CA ILE A 63 -29.94 0.74 -17.96
C ILE A 63 -30.44 1.98 -17.25
N VAL A 64 -31.72 2.03 -16.91
CA VAL A 64 -32.30 3.09 -16.06
C VAL A 64 -32.71 2.49 -14.72
N GLU A 65 -32.33 3.16 -13.62
CA GLU A 65 -32.75 2.81 -12.26
C GLU A 65 -34.28 2.75 -12.15
N GLY A 66 -34.80 1.74 -11.45
CA GLY A 66 -36.24 1.53 -11.25
C GLY A 66 -36.96 0.76 -12.36
N GLU A 67 -36.33 0.53 -13.53
CA GLU A 67 -36.96 -0.28 -14.59
C GLU A 67 -37.00 -1.78 -14.26
N GLN A 68 -37.90 -2.52 -14.91
CA GLN A 68 -37.92 -3.99 -14.84
C GLN A 68 -36.67 -4.58 -15.51
N ALA A 69 -35.98 -5.50 -14.83
CA ALA A 69 -34.76 -6.11 -15.34
C ALA A 69 -35.06 -7.20 -16.38
N LYS A 70 -34.83 -6.91 -17.66
CA LYS A 70 -35.13 -7.81 -18.79
C LYS A 70 -33.93 -8.56 -19.36
N ALA A 71 -32.71 -8.05 -19.14
CA ALA A 71 -31.47 -8.64 -19.66
C ALA A 71 -30.26 -8.33 -18.76
N MET A 72 -29.24 -9.16 -18.79
CA MET A 72 -27.92 -8.88 -18.21
C MET A 72 -26.95 -8.56 -19.35
N PHE A 73 -25.89 -7.84 -19.02
CA PHE A 73 -24.99 -7.24 -19.99
C PHE A 73 -23.54 -7.58 -19.65
N LEU A 74 -22.78 -7.92 -20.67
CA LEU A 74 -21.35 -8.16 -20.61
C LEU A 74 -20.62 -7.14 -21.48
N LEU A 75 -19.71 -6.37 -20.87
CA LEU A 75 -18.98 -5.34 -21.56
C LEU A 75 -17.77 -5.92 -22.30
N LEU A 76 -17.92 -6.11 -23.62
CA LEU A 76 -16.87 -6.67 -24.48
C LEU A 76 -15.81 -5.63 -24.86
N ARG A 77 -16.19 -4.36 -24.98
CA ARG A 77 -15.28 -3.25 -25.30
C ARG A 77 -15.88 -1.93 -24.81
N GLY A 78 -15.04 -1.01 -24.36
CA GLY A 78 -15.46 0.30 -23.86
C GLY A 78 -15.55 0.34 -22.34
N SER A 79 -16.20 1.38 -21.81
CA SER A 79 -16.35 1.65 -20.38
C SER A 79 -17.72 2.27 -20.11
N VAL A 80 -18.32 1.94 -18.97
CA VAL A 80 -19.65 2.42 -18.55
C VAL A 80 -19.59 2.99 -17.14
N ASP A 81 -20.39 4.01 -16.87
CA ASP A 81 -20.54 4.64 -15.56
C ASP A 81 -21.88 4.20 -14.94
N VAL A 82 -21.83 3.72 -13.70
CA VAL A 82 -22.99 3.32 -12.89
C VAL A 82 -23.32 4.47 -11.96
N CYS A 83 -24.51 5.02 -12.08
CA CYS A 83 -24.93 6.25 -11.41
C CYS A 83 -26.38 6.16 -10.91
N SER A 84 -26.80 7.09 -10.06
CA SER A 84 -28.19 7.20 -9.64
C SER A 84 -29.08 7.73 -10.78
N ALA A 85 -30.40 7.55 -10.66
CA ALA A 85 -31.42 8.04 -11.57
C ALA A 85 -31.28 9.54 -11.94
N ASP A 86 -30.76 10.37 -11.03
CA ASP A 86 -30.53 11.81 -11.21
C ASP A 86 -29.17 12.16 -11.82
N PHE A 87 -28.31 11.16 -12.07
CA PHE A 87 -26.91 11.31 -12.50
C PHE A 87 -26.02 12.11 -11.54
N GLU A 88 -26.47 12.44 -10.33
CA GLU A 88 -25.69 13.22 -9.36
C GLU A 88 -24.66 12.37 -8.61
N ARG A 89 -24.98 11.08 -8.41
CA ARG A 89 -24.11 10.13 -7.71
C ARG A 89 -23.55 9.11 -8.67
N LEU A 90 -22.22 9.12 -8.85
CA LEU A 90 -21.49 8.04 -9.52
C LEU A 90 -21.17 6.95 -8.49
N TYR A 91 -21.74 5.77 -8.68
CA TYR A 91 -21.49 4.60 -7.84
C TYR A 91 -20.19 3.89 -8.21
N ALA A 92 -19.92 3.72 -9.52
CA ALA A 92 -18.70 3.08 -10.02
C ALA A 92 -18.51 3.32 -11.53
N THR A 93 -17.27 3.23 -12.03
CA THR A 93 -16.97 3.06 -13.46
C THR A 93 -16.58 1.60 -13.70
N LEU A 94 -17.19 0.97 -14.69
CA LEU A 94 -16.91 -0.41 -15.10
C LEU A 94 -16.15 -0.43 -16.43
N ASP A 95 -15.04 -1.15 -16.45
CA ASP A 95 -14.18 -1.31 -17.62
C ASP A 95 -14.46 -2.62 -18.37
N GLN A 96 -13.85 -2.78 -19.54
CA GLN A 96 -13.97 -3.96 -20.38
C GLN A 96 -13.73 -5.27 -19.60
N GLY A 97 -14.53 -6.30 -19.89
CA GLY A 97 -14.46 -7.58 -19.19
C GLY A 97 -15.23 -7.59 -17.86
N THR A 98 -16.24 -6.72 -17.73
CA THR A 98 -17.16 -6.68 -16.58
C THR A 98 -18.60 -7.00 -16.99
N CYS A 99 -19.35 -7.61 -16.06
CA CYS A 99 -20.78 -7.87 -16.19
C CYS A 99 -21.57 -6.89 -15.33
N PHE A 100 -22.71 -6.44 -15.84
CA PHE A 100 -23.63 -5.54 -15.15
C PHE A 100 -25.09 -5.82 -15.50
N GLY A 101 -26.01 -5.45 -14.60
CA GLY A 101 -27.45 -5.70 -14.77
C GLY A 101 -27.89 -7.13 -14.45
N GLU A 102 -27.04 -7.93 -13.81
CA GLU A 102 -27.31 -9.29 -13.33
C GLU A 102 -28.24 -9.32 -12.12
N ILE A 103 -28.11 -8.34 -11.21
CA ILE A 103 -28.83 -8.30 -9.92
C ILE A 103 -30.34 -8.34 -10.13
N GLY A 104 -30.85 -7.49 -11.03
CA GLY A 104 -32.29 -7.40 -11.27
C GLY A 104 -32.90 -8.68 -11.85
N ILE A 105 -32.12 -9.48 -12.60
CA ILE A 105 -32.57 -10.78 -13.10
C ILE A 105 -32.51 -11.83 -12.01
N LEU A 106 -31.36 -11.97 -11.34
CA LEU A 106 -31.11 -13.04 -10.38
C LEU A 106 -32.02 -12.94 -9.14
N TYR A 107 -32.35 -11.71 -8.72
CA TYR A 107 -33.19 -11.44 -7.55
C TYR A 107 -34.61 -11.01 -7.90
N SER A 108 -34.96 -10.90 -9.19
CA SER A 108 -36.27 -10.41 -9.64
C SER A 108 -36.65 -9.05 -9.02
N ILE A 109 -35.66 -8.16 -8.89
CA ILE A 109 -35.85 -6.79 -8.40
C ILE A 109 -35.71 -5.78 -9.54
N PRO A 110 -36.35 -4.59 -9.44
CA PRO A 110 -36.11 -3.50 -10.38
C PRO A 110 -34.63 -3.12 -10.44
N ARG A 111 -34.22 -2.47 -11.54
CA ARG A 111 -32.85 -1.98 -11.72
C ARG A 111 -32.43 -1.11 -10.54
N THR A 112 -31.30 -1.44 -9.95
CA THR A 112 -30.81 -0.79 -8.73
C THR A 112 -29.97 0.45 -9.00
N ALA A 113 -29.58 0.70 -10.25
CA ALA A 113 -28.83 1.86 -10.68
C ALA A 113 -28.99 2.11 -12.18
N THR A 114 -28.70 3.33 -12.61
CA THR A 114 -28.61 3.74 -14.01
C THR A 114 -27.21 3.47 -14.53
N VAL A 115 -27.08 2.98 -15.77
CA VAL A 115 -25.78 2.69 -16.39
C VAL A 115 -25.68 3.45 -17.71
N VAL A 116 -24.60 4.22 -17.88
CA VAL A 116 -24.37 5.08 -19.03
C VAL A 116 -23.05 4.73 -19.70
N ALA A 117 -23.02 4.66 -21.02
CA ALA A 117 -21.79 4.47 -21.77
C ALA A 117 -20.86 5.68 -21.62
N LYS A 118 -19.66 5.47 -21.07
CA LYS A 118 -18.63 6.52 -20.95
C LYS A 118 -17.85 6.69 -22.26
N SER A 119 -17.60 5.58 -22.93
CA SER A 119 -16.99 5.51 -24.26
C SER A 119 -17.88 4.73 -25.23
N LYS A 120 -17.45 4.53 -26.47
CA LYS A 120 -18.19 3.66 -27.41
C LYS A 120 -18.10 2.22 -26.89
N CYS A 121 -19.25 1.66 -26.52
CA CYS A 121 -19.33 0.36 -25.87
C CYS A 121 -19.88 -0.72 -26.81
N THR A 122 -19.23 -1.88 -26.83
CA THR A 122 -19.77 -3.11 -27.42
C THR A 122 -20.14 -4.04 -26.29
N VAL A 123 -21.41 -4.45 -26.24
CA VAL A 123 -21.99 -5.14 -25.10
C VAL A 123 -22.70 -6.41 -25.59
N ALA A 124 -22.37 -7.56 -25.03
CA ALA A 124 -23.14 -8.78 -25.21
C ALA A 124 -24.32 -8.79 -24.23
N VAL A 125 -25.50 -9.14 -24.73
CA VAL A 125 -26.76 -9.05 -23.99
C VAL A 125 -27.38 -10.45 -23.90
N LEU A 126 -27.74 -10.87 -22.69
CA LEU A 126 -28.42 -12.13 -22.41
C LEU A 126 -29.75 -11.86 -21.72
N THR A 127 -30.87 -12.36 -22.26
CA THR A 127 -32.21 -12.07 -21.74
C THR A 127 -32.54 -12.92 -20.51
N ALA A 128 -33.39 -12.40 -19.62
CA ALA A 128 -33.82 -13.10 -18.39
C ALA A 128 -34.44 -14.48 -18.67
N GLU A 129 -35.22 -14.60 -19.74
CA GLU A 129 -35.82 -15.87 -20.18
C GLU A 129 -34.76 -16.93 -20.49
N LYS A 130 -33.67 -16.52 -21.16
CA LYS A 130 -32.57 -17.43 -21.51
C LYS A 130 -31.71 -17.78 -20.31
N VAL A 131 -31.48 -16.82 -19.41
CA VAL A 131 -30.83 -17.07 -18.11
C VAL A 131 -31.62 -18.11 -17.31
N ALA A 132 -32.94 -17.96 -17.21
CA ALA A 132 -33.82 -18.89 -16.49
C ALA A 132 -33.87 -20.29 -17.12
N SER A 133 -33.67 -20.42 -18.44
CA SER A 133 -33.58 -21.73 -19.10
C SER A 133 -32.21 -22.39 -18.98
N ILE A 134 -31.11 -21.63 -18.86
CA ILE A 134 -29.73 -22.16 -18.88
C ILE A 134 -29.22 -22.45 -17.47
N LEU A 135 -29.48 -21.56 -16.50
CA LEU A 135 -28.92 -21.69 -15.14
C LEU A 135 -29.29 -23.00 -14.39
N PRO A 136 -30.51 -23.56 -14.51
CA PRO A 136 -30.86 -24.80 -13.82
C PRO A 136 -29.99 -26.00 -14.18
N ASP A 137 -29.45 -26.04 -15.41
CA ASP A 137 -28.57 -27.10 -15.89
C ASP A 137 -27.14 -26.98 -15.32
N TYR A 138 -26.81 -25.84 -14.68
CA TYR A 138 -25.49 -25.51 -14.16
C TYR A 138 -25.56 -24.87 -12.75
N PRO A 139 -26.00 -25.60 -11.71
CA PRO A 139 -26.30 -25.06 -10.38
C PRO A 139 -25.07 -24.47 -9.65
N GLU A 140 -23.88 -24.99 -9.91
CA GLU A 140 -22.63 -24.45 -9.35
C GLU A 140 -22.34 -23.04 -9.85
N VAL A 141 -22.65 -22.76 -11.12
CA VAL A 141 -22.43 -21.45 -11.74
C VAL A 141 -23.51 -20.45 -11.33
N GLU A 142 -24.74 -20.93 -11.21
CA GLU A 142 -25.84 -20.14 -10.64
C GLU A 142 -25.47 -19.63 -9.23
N GLN A 143 -24.92 -20.49 -8.37
CA GLN A 143 -24.54 -20.10 -7.01
C GLN A 143 -23.44 -19.02 -7.00
N ILE A 144 -22.45 -19.12 -7.89
CA ILE A 144 -21.37 -18.11 -8.03
C ILE A 144 -21.96 -16.77 -8.47
N LEU A 145 -22.83 -16.77 -9.49
CA LEU A 145 -23.49 -15.56 -10.00
C LEU A 145 -24.38 -14.91 -8.93
N ARG A 146 -25.11 -15.71 -8.14
CA ARG A 146 -25.92 -15.22 -7.01
C ARG A 146 -25.05 -14.60 -5.92
N ASN A 147 -23.97 -15.26 -5.51
CA ASN A 147 -23.09 -14.75 -4.46
C ASN A 147 -22.47 -13.39 -4.84
N GLU A 148 -21.94 -13.24 -6.06
CA GLU A 148 -21.42 -11.95 -6.53
C GLU A 148 -22.51 -10.88 -6.56
N ALA A 149 -23.68 -11.20 -7.12
CA ALA A 149 -24.79 -10.26 -7.19
C ALA A 149 -25.27 -9.83 -5.79
N GLN A 150 -25.17 -10.70 -4.78
CA GLN A 150 -25.48 -10.38 -3.38
C GLN A 150 -24.48 -9.41 -2.77
N GLU A 151 -23.18 -9.61 -3.01
CA GLU A 151 -22.12 -8.70 -2.55
C GLU A 151 -22.32 -7.30 -3.16
N ARG A 152 -22.65 -7.23 -4.45
CA ARG A 152 -22.92 -5.98 -5.16
C ARG A 152 -24.21 -5.29 -4.70
N LEU A 153 -25.26 -6.05 -4.40
CA LEU A 153 -26.49 -5.51 -3.84
C LEU A 153 -26.29 -4.97 -2.41
N ALA A 154 -25.45 -5.61 -1.61
CA ALA A 154 -25.09 -5.13 -0.27
C ALA A 154 -24.31 -3.80 -0.31
N MET A 155 -23.50 -3.58 -1.35
CA MET A 155 -22.84 -2.28 -1.58
C MET A 155 -23.85 -1.17 -1.91
N LEU A 156 -24.93 -1.48 -2.64
CA LEU A 156 -25.95 -0.51 -3.03
C LEU A 156 -26.97 -0.19 -1.91
N ASN A 157 -27.32 -1.16 -1.06
CA ASN A 157 -28.30 -0.99 0.02
C ASN A 157 -27.79 -0.19 1.24
N LYS A 158 -26.52 0.22 1.25
CA LYS A 158 -25.92 1.05 2.31
C LYS A 158 -26.28 2.54 2.16
N CYS A 159 -27.57 2.87 2.25
CA CYS A 159 -28.18 4.11 2.82
C CYS A 159 -29.63 4.27 2.34
N PRO A 160 -30.58 4.53 3.26
CA PRO A 160 -30.99 5.93 3.40
C PRO A 160 -31.23 6.40 4.85
N ASN A 161 -30.94 7.70 5.05
CA ASN A 161 -31.38 8.59 6.12
C ASN A 161 -30.74 8.47 7.52
N GLU A 162 -29.63 9.20 7.73
CA GLU A 162 -29.45 10.12 8.88
C GLU A 162 -28.24 11.05 8.66
N PRO A 163 -28.28 12.33 9.09
CA PRO A 163 -27.19 13.28 8.94
C PRO A 163 -26.22 13.18 10.12
N THR A 164 -25.33 12.21 10.08
CA THR A 164 -24.26 12.07 11.07
C THR A 164 -23.01 11.51 10.39
N THR A 165 -21.98 12.35 10.34
CA THR A 165 -20.56 11.96 10.38
C THR A 165 -20.19 10.73 9.54
N ARG A 166 -20.16 10.89 8.21
CA ARG A 166 -19.56 9.90 7.28
C ARG A 166 -18.03 9.83 7.48
N ARG A 167 -17.60 9.22 8.58
CA ARG A 167 -16.20 8.80 8.84
C ARG A 167 -15.91 7.37 8.37
N SER A 168 -16.85 6.71 7.70
CA SER A 168 -16.86 5.24 7.56
C SER A 168 -16.86 4.73 6.10
N SER A 169 -16.53 5.53 5.10
CA SER A 169 -16.44 5.07 3.70
C SER A 169 -15.03 5.11 3.09
N MET A 170 -14.01 5.55 3.83
CA MET A 170 -12.61 5.53 3.36
C MET A 170 -11.74 4.44 4.00
N ILE A 171 -12.33 3.55 4.82
CA ILE A 171 -11.66 2.34 5.35
C ILE A 171 -11.96 1.12 4.44
N ALA A 172 -12.15 1.36 3.14
CA ALA A 172 -12.07 0.30 2.13
C ALA A 172 -10.61 0.24 1.68
N SER A 173 -9.84 -0.66 2.31
CA SER A 173 -8.46 -1.06 1.95
C SER A 173 -7.53 0.07 1.49
N PHE A 174 -6.73 0.62 2.40
CA PHE A 174 -5.52 1.34 1.98
C PHE A 174 -4.58 0.35 1.26
N ASP A 175 -4.67 0.31 -0.07
CA ASP A 175 -3.73 -0.43 -0.89
C ASP A 175 -2.50 0.45 -1.12
N ALA A 176 -1.41 0.15 -0.41
CA ALA A 176 -0.12 0.79 -0.58
C ALA A 176 0.36 0.75 -2.05
N THR A 177 -0.11 -0.23 -2.85
CA THR A 177 0.17 -0.32 -4.29
C THR A 177 -0.53 0.80 -5.06
N SER A 178 -1.81 1.04 -4.79
CA SER A 178 -2.58 2.15 -5.39
C SER A 178 -2.05 3.52 -4.96
N ALA A 179 -1.68 3.67 -3.67
CA ALA A 179 -1.08 4.89 -3.15
C ALA A 179 0.28 5.17 -3.81
N ARG A 180 1.13 4.15 -3.97
CA ARG A 180 2.42 4.26 -4.67
C ARG A 180 2.24 4.64 -6.15
N ASN A 181 1.26 4.04 -6.84
CA ASN A 181 0.94 4.38 -8.22
C ASN A 181 0.44 5.83 -8.38
N HIS A 182 -0.24 6.38 -7.37
CA HIS A 182 -0.59 7.80 -7.33
C HIS A 182 0.63 8.68 -7.06
N LEU A 183 1.48 8.33 -6.08
CA LEU A 183 2.70 9.09 -5.77
C LEU A 183 3.66 9.17 -6.97
N GLN A 184 3.74 8.13 -7.82
CA GLN A 184 4.53 8.16 -9.05
C GLN A 184 4.05 9.21 -10.07
N LYS A 185 2.76 9.58 -10.04
CA LYS A 185 2.19 10.60 -10.93
C LYS A 185 2.47 12.03 -10.42
N VAL A 186 2.76 12.18 -9.12
CA VAL A 186 3.01 13.47 -8.49
C VAL A 186 4.35 14.02 -8.96
N ALA A 187 4.36 15.25 -9.50
CA ALA A 187 5.55 15.87 -10.06
C ALA A 187 6.71 16.00 -9.04
N LEU A 188 6.40 16.23 -7.75
CA LEU A 188 7.38 16.25 -6.66
C LEU A 188 8.25 14.97 -6.62
N PHE A 189 7.63 13.83 -6.87
CA PHE A 189 8.19 12.49 -6.71
C PHE A 189 8.68 11.87 -8.01
N LYS A 190 8.62 12.62 -9.10
CA LYS A 190 9.21 12.23 -10.38
C LYS A 190 10.71 11.97 -10.17
N GLU A 191 11.20 10.84 -10.67
CA GLU A 191 12.60 10.40 -10.52
C GLU A 191 13.03 10.07 -9.08
N CYS A 192 12.10 9.87 -8.13
CA CYS A 192 12.43 9.27 -6.84
C CYS A 192 12.62 7.75 -6.97
N PRO A 193 13.51 7.14 -6.17
CA PRO A 193 13.61 5.68 -6.06
C PRO A 193 12.28 5.04 -5.64
N GLU A 194 11.97 3.85 -6.14
CA GLU A 194 10.71 3.16 -5.80
C GLU A 194 10.61 2.84 -4.30
N GLU A 195 11.74 2.61 -3.64
CA GLU A 195 11.82 2.34 -2.20
C GLU A 195 11.42 3.57 -1.38
N PHE A 196 11.84 4.75 -1.81
CA PHE A 196 11.44 6.02 -1.18
C PHE A 196 9.92 6.19 -1.31
N LEU A 197 9.37 5.97 -2.50
CA LEU A 197 7.92 6.06 -2.73
C LEU A 197 7.14 5.02 -1.93
N HIS A 198 7.71 3.82 -1.74
CA HIS A 198 7.09 2.80 -0.91
C HIS A 198 7.08 3.21 0.57
N GLN A 199 8.19 3.71 1.13
CA GLN A 199 8.22 4.19 2.51
C GLN A 199 7.26 5.35 2.75
N ILE A 200 7.18 6.29 1.81
CA ILE A 200 6.17 7.36 1.85
C ILE A 200 4.76 6.76 1.78
N SER A 201 4.51 5.80 0.89
CA SER A 201 3.19 5.18 0.75
C SER A 201 2.71 4.50 2.03
N LEU A 202 3.60 3.97 2.88
CA LEU A 202 3.21 3.36 4.15
C LEU A 202 2.80 4.39 5.23
N LYS A 203 3.12 5.67 5.01
CA LYS A 203 2.90 6.78 5.94
C LYS A 203 1.80 7.74 5.51
N LEU A 204 1.11 7.46 4.41
CA LEU A 204 0.02 8.30 3.91
C LEU A 204 -1.29 8.01 4.64
N GLU A 205 -2.00 9.07 5.00
CA GLU A 205 -3.35 9.00 5.55
C GLU A 205 -4.38 9.49 4.51
N PRO A 206 -5.40 8.70 4.16
CA PRO A 206 -6.45 9.15 3.24
C PRO A 206 -7.40 10.14 3.93
N LYS A 207 -7.78 11.22 3.22
CA LYS A 207 -8.66 12.29 3.71
C LYS A 207 -9.59 12.80 2.60
N SER A 208 -10.82 13.12 2.98
CA SER A 208 -11.89 13.59 2.08
C SER A 208 -12.33 14.99 2.48
N TYR A 209 -12.65 15.83 1.49
CA TYR A 209 -13.26 17.13 1.72
C TYR A 209 -14.50 17.32 0.82
N PRO A 210 -15.64 17.79 1.36
CA PRO A 210 -16.79 18.14 0.53
C PRO A 210 -16.50 19.39 -0.31
N PRO A 211 -17.29 19.66 -1.38
CA PRO A 211 -17.18 20.91 -2.14
C PRO A 211 -17.23 22.14 -1.25
N ASN A 212 -16.48 23.18 -1.62
CA ASN A 212 -16.38 24.47 -0.93
C ASN A 212 -15.77 24.44 0.49
N ALA A 213 -15.28 23.29 0.96
CA ALA A 213 -14.54 23.21 2.21
C ALA A 213 -13.18 23.92 2.10
N ARG A 214 -12.85 24.71 3.13
CA ARG A 214 -11.53 25.34 3.23
C ARG A 214 -10.55 24.34 3.86
N ILE A 215 -9.53 23.96 3.09
CA ILE A 215 -8.54 22.92 3.44
C ILE A 215 -7.33 23.55 4.13
N ILE A 216 -6.83 24.66 3.60
CA ILE A 216 -5.73 25.44 4.18
C ILE A 216 -6.19 26.88 4.36
N ARG A 217 -5.82 27.49 5.49
CA ARG A 217 -5.88 28.94 5.68
C ARG A 217 -4.48 29.53 5.55
N LYS A 218 -4.40 30.68 4.88
CA LYS A 218 -3.16 31.46 4.83
C LYS A 218 -2.71 31.82 6.25
N ASP A 219 -1.40 31.88 6.46
CA ASP A 219 -0.70 32.25 7.70
C ASP A 219 -0.83 31.25 8.86
N ASP A 220 -1.63 30.19 8.72
CA ASP A 220 -1.62 29.07 9.67
C ASP A 220 -0.28 28.32 9.63
N ILE A 221 0.10 27.68 10.73
CA ILE A 221 1.26 26.77 10.76
C ILE A 221 0.83 25.42 10.17
N GLY A 222 1.58 24.93 9.19
CA GLY A 222 1.27 23.70 8.48
C GLY A 222 2.28 22.58 8.70
N ASP A 223 1.85 21.49 9.33
CA ASP A 223 2.70 20.30 9.58
C ASP A 223 2.38 19.12 8.65
N GLU A 224 1.69 19.38 7.54
CA GLU A 224 1.16 18.34 6.65
C GLU A 224 1.10 18.80 5.20
N MET A 225 1.33 17.88 4.26
CA MET A 225 1.21 18.10 2.81
C MET A 225 0.18 17.15 2.22
N PHE A 226 -0.40 17.56 1.09
CA PHE A 226 -1.58 16.94 0.50
C PHE A 226 -1.33 16.50 -0.94
N PHE A 227 -1.81 15.32 -1.31
CA PHE A 227 -1.72 14.75 -2.66
C PHE A 227 -3.12 14.40 -3.18
N ILE A 228 -3.56 15.02 -4.27
CA ILE A 228 -4.93 14.88 -4.76
C ILE A 228 -5.07 13.57 -5.54
N ILE A 229 -5.96 12.69 -5.06
CA ILE A 229 -6.33 11.43 -5.72
C ILE A 229 -7.40 11.73 -6.76
N ASP A 230 -8.49 12.37 -6.33
CA ASP A 230 -9.61 12.74 -7.19
C ASP A 230 -10.24 14.06 -6.72
N GLY A 231 -10.83 14.80 -7.65
CA GLY A 231 -11.42 16.11 -7.40
C GLY A 231 -10.52 17.31 -7.75
N THR A 232 -11.01 18.51 -7.44
CA THR A 232 -10.36 19.78 -7.78
C THR A 232 -10.35 20.73 -6.60
N VAL A 233 -9.21 21.36 -6.33
CA VAL A 233 -9.06 22.46 -5.36
C VAL A 233 -8.64 23.74 -6.07
N GLN A 234 -8.89 24.87 -5.44
CA GLN A 234 -8.45 26.19 -5.89
C GLN A 234 -7.63 26.88 -4.81
N ILE A 235 -6.53 27.49 -5.23
CA ILE A 235 -5.69 28.36 -4.41
C ILE A 235 -6.25 29.77 -4.51
N LEU A 236 -6.44 30.42 -3.37
CA LEU A 236 -7.09 31.71 -3.26
C LEU A 236 -6.09 32.78 -2.77
N SER A 237 -6.19 33.97 -3.35
CA SER A 237 -5.52 35.17 -2.86
C SER A 237 -6.23 35.71 -1.61
N SER A 238 -5.61 36.69 -0.94
CA SER A 238 -6.19 37.40 0.22
C SER A 238 -7.54 38.07 -0.10
N ASN A 239 -7.78 38.41 -1.37
CA ASN A 239 -9.04 38.97 -1.87
C ASN A 239 -10.04 37.90 -2.34
N ASN A 240 -9.76 36.61 -2.09
CA ASN A 240 -10.58 35.46 -2.50
C ASN A 240 -10.62 35.21 -4.03
N ASP A 241 -9.71 35.83 -4.79
CA ASP A 241 -9.50 35.56 -6.21
C ASP A 241 -8.78 34.23 -6.43
N VAL A 242 -9.16 33.51 -7.49
CA VAL A 242 -8.55 32.20 -7.82
C VAL A 242 -7.21 32.41 -8.52
N VAL A 243 -6.14 32.00 -7.85
CA VAL A 243 -4.75 32.09 -8.34
C VAL A 243 -4.42 30.90 -9.23
N ALA A 244 -4.80 29.69 -8.78
CA ALA A 244 -4.55 28.45 -9.49
C ALA A 244 -5.62 27.41 -9.14
N ARG A 245 -5.83 26.43 -10.03
CA ARG A 245 -6.63 25.23 -9.77
C ARG A 245 -5.74 24.01 -9.88
N LEU A 246 -5.86 23.10 -8.91
CA LEU A 246 -5.11 21.85 -8.85
C LEU A 246 -6.10 20.68 -8.91
N GLY A 247 -5.74 19.62 -9.64
CA GLY A 247 -6.56 18.45 -9.87
C GLY A 247 -5.88 17.14 -9.49
N SER A 248 -6.49 16.01 -9.87
CA SER A 248 -5.92 14.66 -9.65
C SER A 248 -4.47 14.56 -10.14
N GLY A 249 -3.59 14.07 -9.27
CA GLY A 249 -2.14 13.96 -9.52
C GLY A 249 -1.33 15.18 -9.07
N ASP A 250 -1.97 16.31 -8.77
CA ASP A 250 -1.32 17.48 -8.19
C ASP A 250 -1.19 17.36 -6.66
N TYR A 251 -0.38 18.24 -6.07
CA TYR A 251 -0.10 18.28 -4.65
C TYR A 251 0.01 19.73 -4.15
N PHE A 252 -0.14 19.93 -2.84
CA PHE A 252 0.00 21.25 -2.22
C PHE A 252 0.35 21.16 -0.74
N GLY A 253 0.83 22.26 -0.18
CA GLY A 253 1.19 22.38 1.24
C GLY A 253 2.61 21.95 1.58
N GLU A 254 3.41 21.59 0.58
CA GLU A 254 4.82 21.21 0.69
C GLU A 254 5.70 22.37 1.18
N ILE A 255 5.38 23.60 0.80
CA ILE A 255 6.19 24.79 1.07
C ILE A 255 6.37 24.99 2.59
N SER A 256 5.28 24.86 3.34
CA SER A 256 5.28 25.09 4.79
C SER A 256 6.16 24.09 5.53
N ILE A 257 6.19 22.84 5.05
CA ILE A 257 6.98 21.77 5.65
C ILE A 257 8.46 21.86 5.25
N LEU A 258 8.74 22.07 3.97
CA LEU A 258 10.09 22.01 3.40
C LEU A 258 10.91 23.26 3.70
N LEU A 259 10.27 24.43 3.77
CA LEU A 259 10.92 25.72 4.02
C LEU A 259 10.71 26.27 5.43
N ASP A 260 9.93 25.57 6.27
CA ASP A 260 9.60 25.97 7.64
C ASP A 260 8.96 27.36 7.74
N VAL A 261 8.04 27.65 6.81
CA VAL A 261 7.29 28.91 6.74
C VAL A 261 5.79 28.68 6.98
N PRO A 262 5.02 29.68 7.43
CA PRO A 262 3.55 29.58 7.51
C PRO A 262 2.91 29.28 6.14
N ARG A 263 1.65 28.83 6.16
CA ARG A 263 0.87 28.55 4.95
C ARG A 263 0.77 29.79 4.07
N THR A 264 1.20 29.67 2.82
CA THR A 264 1.41 30.83 1.94
C THR A 264 0.14 31.32 1.24
N ALA A 265 -0.91 30.51 1.19
CA ALA A 265 -2.18 30.83 0.53
C ALA A 265 -3.34 30.02 1.13
N ASP A 266 -4.57 30.51 0.94
CA ASP A 266 -5.78 29.76 1.24
C ASP A 266 -6.02 28.69 0.16
N VAL A 267 -6.49 27.51 0.56
CA VAL A 267 -6.88 26.44 -0.37
C VAL A 267 -8.30 25.99 -0.07
N ARG A 268 -9.15 25.95 -1.10
CA ARG A 268 -10.56 25.52 -1.00
C ARG A 268 -10.86 24.42 -1.99
N SER A 269 -11.63 23.41 -1.61
CA SER A 269 -12.18 22.43 -2.55
C SER A 269 -13.24 23.07 -3.45
N VAL A 270 -13.26 22.65 -4.72
CA VAL A 270 -14.24 23.07 -5.73
C VAL A 270 -15.28 21.96 -5.89
N THR A 271 -14.81 20.73 -6.04
CA THR A 271 -15.62 19.51 -6.06
C THR A 271 -15.48 18.77 -4.73
N HIS A 272 -16.07 17.59 -4.61
CA HIS A 272 -15.61 16.63 -3.62
C HIS A 272 -14.16 16.26 -3.94
N VAL A 273 -13.31 16.17 -2.92
CA VAL A 273 -11.87 15.92 -3.11
C VAL A 273 -11.41 14.82 -2.17
N ASP A 274 -10.86 13.76 -2.77
CA ASP A 274 -10.16 12.69 -2.08
C ASP A 274 -8.65 12.90 -2.24
N MET A 275 -7.93 12.81 -1.13
CA MET A 275 -6.49 13.10 -1.10
C MET A 275 -5.76 12.23 -0.08
N TYR A 276 -4.46 12.06 -0.27
CA TYR A 276 -3.56 11.56 0.76
C TYR A 276 -2.92 12.73 1.51
N VAL A 277 -2.71 12.54 2.80
CA VAL A 277 -2.04 13.47 3.71
C VAL A 277 -0.75 12.82 4.21
N LEU A 278 0.34 13.60 4.24
CA LEU A 278 1.62 13.18 4.81
C LEU A 278 2.09 14.21 5.82
N SER A 279 2.45 13.74 7.02
CA SER A 279 2.95 14.61 8.10
C SER A 279 4.41 15.02 7.88
N LYS A 280 4.78 16.20 8.39
CA LYS A 280 6.17 16.71 8.42
C LYS A 280 7.11 15.75 9.12
N ALA A 281 6.69 15.19 10.25
CA ALA A 281 7.50 14.25 11.02
C ALA A 281 7.80 12.97 10.22
N ASP A 282 6.78 12.38 9.58
CA ASP A 282 6.95 11.20 8.75
C ASP A 282 7.79 11.49 7.50
N PHE A 283 7.58 12.63 6.86
CA PHE A 283 8.36 13.03 5.70
C PHE A 283 9.84 13.22 6.04
N ILE A 284 10.16 13.90 7.16
CA ILE A 284 11.52 14.08 7.65
C ILE A 284 12.16 12.73 8.00
N GLN A 285 11.41 11.85 8.66
CA GLN A 285 11.89 10.51 9.02
C GLN A 285 12.34 9.72 7.77
N VAL A 286 11.54 9.75 6.70
CA VAL A 286 11.89 9.07 5.45
C VAL A 286 13.07 9.79 4.76
N CYS A 287 13.06 11.12 4.72
CA CYS A 287 14.14 11.91 4.10
C CYS A 287 15.49 11.77 4.80
N ALA A 288 15.52 11.45 6.10
CA ALA A 288 16.76 11.15 6.84
C ALA A 288 17.56 10.00 6.20
N SER A 289 16.87 9.07 5.53
CA SER A 289 17.47 7.94 4.80
C SER A 289 17.90 8.31 3.37
N TYR A 290 17.52 9.49 2.87
CA TYR A 290 17.79 9.97 1.50
C TYR A 290 18.19 11.46 1.45
N PRO A 291 19.35 11.86 2.00
CA PRO A 291 19.75 13.28 2.11
C PRO A 291 19.86 14.03 0.77
N GLN A 292 20.12 13.31 -0.33
CA GLN A 292 20.20 13.88 -1.68
C GLN A 292 18.83 14.34 -2.19
N LEU A 293 17.75 13.65 -1.80
CA LEU A 293 16.37 14.02 -2.19
C LEU A 293 15.86 15.22 -1.39
N ASP A 294 16.23 15.32 -0.11
CA ASP A 294 15.87 16.45 0.76
C ASP A 294 16.27 17.81 0.15
N ARG A 295 17.50 17.91 -0.39
CA ARG A 295 17.96 19.11 -1.10
C ARG A 295 17.10 19.43 -2.32
N ARG A 296 16.82 18.42 -3.15
CA ARG A 296 16.01 18.56 -4.36
C ARG A 296 14.58 19.02 -4.04
N PHE A 297 13.97 18.48 -3.00
CA PHE A 297 12.62 18.88 -2.58
C PHE A 297 12.59 20.33 -2.09
N LYS A 298 13.60 20.76 -1.32
CA LYS A 298 13.75 22.16 -0.90
C LYS A 298 13.91 23.10 -2.09
N ASP A 299 14.71 22.74 -3.09
CA ASP A 299 14.88 23.54 -4.30
C ASP A 299 13.57 23.69 -5.09
N LEU A 300 12.81 22.60 -5.24
CA LEU A 300 11.51 22.62 -5.90
C LEU A 300 10.50 23.46 -5.12
N ALA A 301 10.44 23.33 -3.79
CA ALA A 301 9.58 24.13 -2.93
C ALA A 301 9.91 25.63 -3.02
N ASN A 302 11.21 25.99 -3.06
CA ASN A 302 11.67 27.36 -3.26
C ASN A 302 11.25 27.92 -4.63
N GLN A 303 11.20 27.08 -5.67
CA GLN A 303 10.73 27.49 -6.99
C GLN A 303 9.20 27.69 -6.99
N THR A 304 8.44 26.75 -6.44
CA THR A 304 6.98 26.87 -6.31
C THR A 304 6.58 28.08 -5.48
N HIS A 305 7.29 28.34 -4.36
CA HIS A 305 7.04 29.49 -3.51
C HIS A 305 7.19 30.82 -4.26
N ARG A 306 8.27 30.98 -5.04
CA ARG A 306 8.50 32.17 -5.87
C ARG A 306 7.43 32.35 -6.94
N ASN A 307 7.04 31.27 -7.63
CA ASN A 307 6.00 31.34 -8.66
C ASN A 307 4.65 31.77 -8.09
N ILE A 308 4.25 31.20 -6.95
CA ILE A 308 2.99 31.55 -6.27
C ILE A 308 3.04 33.01 -5.77
N GLN A 309 4.17 33.45 -5.19
CA GLN A 309 4.34 34.84 -4.75
C GLN A 309 4.22 35.82 -5.92
N GLN A 310 4.89 35.56 -7.05
CA GLN A 310 4.79 36.39 -8.25
C GLN A 310 3.36 36.47 -8.77
N GLN A 311 2.64 35.35 -8.86
CA GLN A 311 1.24 35.34 -9.32
C GLN A 311 0.31 36.06 -8.34
N LEU A 312 0.53 35.92 -7.03
CA LEU A 312 -0.21 36.65 -6.00
C LEU A 312 0.04 38.17 -6.09
N GLU A 313 1.29 38.57 -6.34
CA GLU A 313 1.71 39.96 -6.54
C GLU A 313 1.12 40.55 -7.84
N GLU A 314 1.11 39.81 -8.94
CA GLU A 314 0.51 40.22 -10.21
C GLU A 314 -1.01 40.42 -10.09
N ILE A 315 -1.73 39.56 -9.37
CA ILE A 315 -3.16 39.70 -9.12
C ILE A 315 -3.46 40.91 -8.22
N THR A 316 -2.62 41.16 -7.21
CA THR A 316 -2.78 42.35 -6.34
C THR A 316 -2.38 43.65 -7.04
N HIS A 317 -1.37 43.64 -7.92
CA HIS A 317 -0.95 44.82 -8.70
C HIS A 317 -1.84 45.09 -9.93
N GLY A 318 -2.46 44.06 -10.52
CA GLY A 318 -3.41 44.20 -11.62
C GLY A 318 -4.64 45.04 -11.23
N MET A 319 -5.08 44.95 -9.97
CA MET A 319 -6.15 45.79 -9.41
C MET A 319 -5.66 47.19 -9.01
N ALA A 320 -4.39 47.36 -8.66
CA ALA A 320 -3.82 48.64 -8.27
C ALA A 320 -3.53 49.60 -9.45
N SER A 321 -3.54 49.10 -10.71
CA SER A 321 -3.27 49.94 -11.90
C SER A 321 -4.50 50.62 -12.52
N ILE A 322 -5.72 50.38 -12.01
CA ILE A 322 -6.95 50.96 -12.57
C ILE A 322 -7.36 52.28 -11.89
N ASP A 323 -6.82 52.64 -10.71
CA ASP A 323 -7.37 53.75 -9.91
C ASP A 323 -6.51 55.01 -9.77
N LYS A 324 -5.59 55.32 -10.71
CA LYS A 324 -4.80 56.58 -10.61
C LYS A 324 -4.58 57.38 -11.89
N ALA A 325 -5.41 57.23 -12.91
CA ALA A 325 -5.41 58.20 -14.02
C ALA A 325 -6.81 58.37 -14.64
N ALA A 326 -7.58 59.31 -14.07
CA ALA A 326 -8.45 60.27 -14.76
C ALA A 326 -9.82 60.43 -14.06
N VAL A 327 -9.83 61.26 -13.01
CA VAL A 327 -11.00 62.05 -12.63
C VAL A 327 -10.82 63.45 -13.23
N CYS A 328 -11.89 63.94 -13.87
CA CYS A 328 -12.17 65.32 -14.31
C CYS A 328 -11.45 65.86 -15.56
N SER A 329 -12.20 66.10 -16.66
CA SER A 329 -12.86 67.41 -16.88
C SER A 329 -13.48 67.54 -18.30
N THR A 330 -14.64 68.21 -18.31
CA THR A 330 -15.18 69.11 -19.37
C THR A 330 -15.74 68.57 -20.70
N THR A 331 -17.07 68.78 -20.81
CA THR A 331 -17.82 69.44 -21.91
C THR A 331 -18.05 68.75 -23.26
N CYS A 332 -19.35 68.55 -23.53
CA CYS A 332 -20.10 68.96 -24.73
C CYS A 332 -19.73 68.41 -26.13
N ASP A 333 -20.74 67.78 -26.73
CA ASP A 333 -21.11 67.78 -28.15
C ASP A 333 -20.09 67.27 -29.19
N GLN A 334 -20.38 66.10 -29.77
CA GLN A 334 -20.94 66.00 -31.13
C GLN A 334 -21.14 64.54 -31.53
N ASP A 335 -22.40 64.19 -31.76
CA ASP A 335 -22.82 63.09 -32.65
C ASP A 335 -22.86 63.67 -34.08
N PRO A 336 -22.31 62.95 -35.08
CA PRO A 336 -23.22 62.59 -36.15
C PRO A 336 -23.01 61.15 -36.63
N THR A 337 -24.11 60.41 -36.58
CA THR A 337 -24.48 59.33 -37.50
C THR A 337 -23.64 58.05 -37.42
N LEU A 338 -24.07 57.11 -36.58
CA LEU A 338 -24.55 55.75 -36.94
C LEU A 338 -24.39 54.78 -35.75
N PRO A 339 -25.48 54.15 -35.26
CA PRO A 339 -25.38 53.14 -34.20
C PRO A 339 -24.99 51.75 -34.72
N ALA A 340 -24.19 51.10 -33.87
CA ALA A 340 -23.93 49.68 -33.63
C ALA A 340 -24.45 48.62 -34.62
N ARG A 341 -23.52 47.76 -35.05
CA ARG A 341 -23.79 46.53 -35.80
C ARG A 341 -24.10 45.35 -34.89
N ASP A 342 -25.16 44.66 -35.31
CA ASP A 342 -25.63 43.32 -34.95
C ASP A 342 -24.69 42.17 -35.39
N ASP A 343 -25.07 40.98 -34.87
CA ASP A 343 -24.98 39.62 -35.42
C ASP A 343 -23.65 38.85 -35.34
N ILE A 344 -23.61 37.67 -34.68
CA ILE A 344 -24.28 36.40 -35.02
C ILE A 344 -23.91 35.91 -36.44
N MET A 345 -23.08 34.86 -36.45
CA MET A 345 -22.96 33.84 -37.51
C MET A 345 -23.02 34.28 -38.98
N LYS A 346 -21.85 34.24 -39.65
CA LYS A 346 -21.50 33.24 -40.67
C LYS A 346 -20.27 33.71 -41.46
N LEU A 347 -19.25 32.85 -41.54
CA LEU A 347 -18.71 32.39 -42.81
C LEU A 347 -17.88 31.14 -42.52
N ARG A 348 -18.42 30.03 -43.01
CA ARG A 348 -17.74 28.75 -43.17
C ARG A 348 -16.92 28.84 -44.46
N GLU A 349 -15.85 28.06 -44.52
CA GLU A 349 -15.07 27.71 -45.72
C GLU A 349 -13.90 28.64 -46.09
N THR A 350 -12.71 28.31 -45.58
CA THR A 350 -11.59 27.73 -46.35
C THR A 350 -10.31 27.88 -45.52
N GLY A 351 -9.45 26.86 -45.51
CA GLY A 351 -8.10 26.95 -44.93
C GLY A 351 -7.85 26.03 -43.73
N GLY A 352 -7.03 25.01 -43.95
CA GLY A 352 -6.79 23.91 -43.04
C GLY A 352 -6.19 24.30 -41.68
N ARG A 353 -6.73 23.70 -40.61
CA ARG A 353 -6.05 23.66 -39.31
C ARG A 353 -5.01 22.54 -39.33
N ARG A 354 -3.77 22.98 -39.58
CA ARG A 354 -2.54 22.25 -39.27
C ARG A 354 -2.56 21.79 -37.81
N ARG A 355 -2.35 20.49 -37.65
CA ARG A 355 -1.72 19.88 -36.47
C ARG A 355 -0.44 20.67 -36.15
N ARG A 356 -0.19 20.97 -34.88
CA ARG A 356 1.18 21.07 -34.39
C ARG A 356 1.50 19.81 -33.57
N PRO A 357 2.59 19.10 -33.91
CA PRO A 357 3.06 17.92 -33.21
C PRO A 357 4.05 18.28 -32.08
N SER A 358 4.35 17.26 -31.29
CA SER A 358 5.43 17.04 -30.32
C SER A 358 6.65 17.98 -30.31
N ILE A 359 7.10 18.32 -29.10
CA ILE A 359 8.51 18.57 -28.79
C ILE A 359 8.98 17.57 -27.73
N ALA A 360 10.09 16.92 -28.05
CA ALA A 360 10.84 15.97 -27.24
C ALA A 360 12.19 16.60 -26.86
N VAL A 361 12.62 16.38 -25.61
CA VAL A 361 13.99 16.04 -25.12
C VAL A 361 15.18 17.01 -25.40
N TRP A 362 16.15 16.94 -24.46
CA TRP A 362 17.58 17.35 -24.48
C TRP A 362 17.87 18.78 -23.96
N ALA A 363 18.87 19.08 -23.11
CA ALA A 363 19.93 18.30 -22.47
C ALA A 363 20.69 19.13 -21.40
N ASP A 364 21.30 18.38 -20.48
CA ASP A 364 22.60 18.53 -19.80
C ASP A 364 23.53 19.72 -20.23
N PRO A 365 24.01 20.56 -19.28
CA PRO A 365 25.04 21.58 -19.50
C PRO A 365 26.48 21.08 -19.77
N SER A 366 26.75 19.77 -19.78
CA SER A 366 28.12 19.24 -19.81
C SER A 366 28.62 18.83 -21.22
N LEU A 367 27.83 19.03 -22.28
CA LEU A 367 28.17 18.56 -23.63
C LEU A 367 28.34 19.65 -24.69
N LEU A 368 28.69 20.88 -24.28
CA LEU A 368 28.99 22.01 -25.19
C LEU A 368 30.48 22.35 -25.32
N ALA A 369 31.38 21.57 -24.72
CA ALA A 369 32.83 21.77 -24.85
C ALA A 369 33.51 20.82 -25.86
N LEU A 370 32.77 20.00 -26.62
CA LEU A 370 33.37 18.90 -27.40
C LEU A 370 32.89 18.73 -28.85
N SER A 371 32.34 19.75 -29.54
CA SER A 371 31.93 19.57 -30.95
C SER A 371 32.25 20.65 -31.97
N GLN A 372 33.12 21.63 -31.69
CA GLN A 372 33.64 22.53 -32.72
C GLN A 372 35.17 22.57 -32.76
N GLN A 373 35.77 21.54 -33.36
CA GLN A 373 36.82 21.73 -34.36
C GLN A 373 36.97 20.45 -35.17
N LYS A 374 36.42 20.47 -36.38
CA LYS A 374 36.55 19.39 -37.36
C LYS A 374 37.74 19.67 -38.27
N GLN A 375 38.70 18.74 -38.24
CA GLN A 375 39.57 18.27 -39.34
C GLN A 375 40.40 19.28 -40.15
N THR A 376 41.72 19.16 -40.03
CA THR A 376 42.59 19.00 -41.21
C THR A 376 43.80 18.10 -40.90
N GLN A 377 44.30 17.45 -41.95
CA GLN A 377 45.08 16.21 -42.03
C GLN A 377 46.61 16.31 -41.76
N LEU A 378 47.24 15.11 -41.67
CA LEU A 378 48.58 14.66 -42.16
C LEU A 378 49.79 14.48 -41.18
N SER A 379 50.17 13.19 -41.02
CA SER A 379 51.51 12.53 -40.95
C SER A 379 52.40 12.52 -39.66
N PRO A 380 53.16 11.41 -39.40
CA PRO A 380 54.01 11.16 -38.20
C PRO A 380 55.52 11.41 -38.48
N PRO A 381 56.54 11.05 -37.63
CA PRO A 381 56.59 10.53 -36.24
C PRO A 381 57.53 11.36 -35.29
N GLU A 382 57.69 10.96 -34.02
CA GLU A 382 58.98 10.82 -33.28
C GLU A 382 58.82 10.80 -31.74
N SER A 383 59.50 9.86 -31.09
CA SER A 383 59.91 9.86 -29.67
C SER A 383 61.25 10.62 -29.56
N PRO A 384 61.72 11.18 -28.40
CA PRO A 384 61.94 10.44 -27.15
C PRO A 384 61.91 11.23 -25.80
N SER A 385 61.83 10.45 -24.69
CA SER A 385 62.51 10.60 -23.38
C SER A 385 62.29 11.79 -22.40
N PRO A 386 62.45 11.56 -21.07
CA PRO A 386 62.03 12.45 -19.96
C PRO A 386 63.17 13.34 -19.43
N PRO A 387 62.89 14.32 -18.55
CA PRO A 387 63.53 14.24 -17.23
C PRO A 387 62.82 14.89 -16.01
N GLN A 388 63.12 14.28 -14.85
CA GLN A 388 63.61 14.86 -13.60
C GLN A 388 62.68 15.48 -12.53
N GLN A 389 62.69 14.76 -11.40
CA GLN A 389 62.64 15.24 -10.02
C GLN A 389 63.41 16.55 -9.80
N ARG A 390 62.87 17.45 -8.95
CA ARG A 390 63.72 18.25 -8.05
C ARG A 390 63.00 18.63 -6.75
N LYS A 391 63.74 18.37 -5.67
CA LYS A 391 63.54 18.72 -4.26
C LYS A 391 63.75 20.22 -4.01
N LEU A 392 63.53 20.60 -2.74
CA LEU A 392 63.99 21.79 -1.99
C LEU A 392 62.90 22.86 -1.80
N SER A 393 62.72 23.53 -0.67
CA SER A 393 63.39 23.49 0.64
C SER A 393 62.63 24.41 1.61
N SER A 394 62.80 24.12 2.90
CA SER A 394 62.54 24.91 4.11
C SER A 394 62.62 26.44 4.04
N SER A 395 61.73 27.12 4.79
CA SER A 395 62.08 28.14 5.79
C SER A 395 60.88 28.54 6.69
N SER A 396 61.13 28.47 8.00
CA SER A 396 60.39 28.70 9.25
C SER A 396 59.81 30.14 9.45
N PRO A 397 59.22 30.60 10.61
CA PRO A 397 59.21 30.00 11.97
C PRO A 397 58.00 30.25 12.96
N PHE A 398 58.08 29.59 14.13
CA PHE A 398 57.43 29.83 15.47
C PHE A 398 55.89 29.61 15.58
N ILE A 399 55.32 28.93 16.60
CA ILE A 399 55.59 28.90 18.06
C ILE A 399 55.36 27.49 18.65
N SER A 400 56.18 27.16 19.65
CA SER A 400 56.19 25.95 20.46
C SER A 400 55.13 25.92 21.58
N SER A 401 54.52 24.76 21.81
CA SER A 401 54.22 24.30 23.17
C SER A 401 54.38 22.79 23.27
N SER A 402 55.30 22.39 24.14
CA SER A 402 55.81 21.06 24.44
C SER A 402 54.79 20.12 25.08
N ILE A 403 54.67 18.90 24.54
CA ILE A 403 54.11 17.72 25.22
C ILE A 403 55.15 16.59 25.07
N PRO A 404 55.53 15.85 26.14
CA PRO A 404 56.56 14.82 26.07
C PRO A 404 56.12 13.60 25.25
N PRO A 405 57.04 12.85 24.60
CA PRO A 405 56.69 11.76 23.72
C PRO A 405 56.32 10.51 24.52
N SER A 406 55.04 10.28 24.77
CA SER A 406 54.57 8.92 25.06
C SER A 406 54.69 8.12 23.76
N ALA A 407 55.59 7.13 23.75
CA ALA A 407 55.79 6.21 22.64
C ALA A 407 54.45 5.70 22.09
N LEU A 408 54.18 5.93 20.80
CA LEU A 408 53.10 5.23 20.12
C LEU A 408 53.38 3.72 20.22
N PRO A 409 52.41 2.90 20.63
CA PRO A 409 52.58 1.45 20.60
C PRO A 409 52.86 1.01 19.17
N SER A 410 53.87 0.16 18.98
CA SER A 410 54.15 -0.46 17.69
C SER A 410 52.88 -1.13 17.15
N LYS A 411 52.66 -1.07 15.83
CA LYS A 411 51.52 -1.72 15.14
C LYS A 411 51.34 -3.20 15.52
N SER A 412 52.38 -3.87 16.02
CA SER A 412 52.33 -5.24 16.54
C SER A 412 51.61 -5.39 17.89
N ARG A 413 51.60 -4.36 18.75
CA ARG A 413 51.06 -4.44 20.12
C ARG A 413 49.54 -4.32 20.18
N LEU A 414 48.93 -3.50 19.31
CA LEU A 414 47.46 -3.40 19.21
C LEU A 414 46.85 -4.69 18.64
N ALA A 415 47.51 -5.30 17.64
CA ALA A 415 47.12 -6.59 17.11
C ALA A 415 47.25 -7.68 18.19
N SER A 416 48.36 -7.71 18.95
CA SER A 416 48.54 -8.69 20.04
C SER A 416 47.59 -8.48 21.22
N MET A 417 47.23 -7.23 21.54
CA MET A 417 46.26 -6.92 22.61
C MET A 417 44.82 -7.33 22.27
N LEU A 418 44.43 -7.27 20.99
CA LEU A 418 43.14 -7.83 20.55
C LEU A 418 43.13 -9.37 20.54
N LEU A 419 44.30 -10.01 20.40
CA LEU A 419 44.47 -11.47 20.40
C LEU A 419 44.45 -12.11 21.80
N GLU A 420 44.98 -11.45 22.84
CA GLU A 420 45.09 -12.06 24.17
C GLU A 420 43.74 -12.17 24.89
N GLU A 421 42.77 -11.32 24.55
CA GLU A 421 41.42 -11.40 25.09
C GLU A 421 40.43 -11.85 24.00
N ARG A 422 40.45 -13.15 23.66
CA ARG A 422 39.43 -13.81 22.82
C ARG A 422 37.98 -13.45 23.23
N ASN A 423 37.76 -13.23 24.53
CA ASN A 423 36.50 -12.78 25.10
C ASN A 423 36.19 -11.30 24.80
N LEU A 424 37.20 -10.44 24.68
CA LEU A 424 37.03 -9.03 24.33
C LEU A 424 36.67 -8.86 22.86
N ALA A 425 37.31 -9.61 21.95
CA ALA A 425 36.96 -9.59 20.53
C ALA A 425 35.51 -10.05 20.30
N LEU A 426 35.06 -11.11 21.00
CA LEU A 426 33.66 -11.55 21.01
C LEU A 426 32.71 -10.47 21.54
N ARG A 427 33.06 -9.80 22.65
CA ARG A 427 32.25 -8.69 23.20
C ARG A 427 32.20 -7.50 22.26
N LEU A 428 33.32 -7.12 21.65
CA LEU A 428 33.41 -6.03 20.69
C LEU A 428 32.58 -6.31 19.43
N MET A 429 32.67 -7.54 18.89
CA MET A 429 31.85 -7.94 17.75
C MET A 429 30.35 -7.95 18.06
N HIS A 430 29.95 -8.30 19.28
CA HIS A 430 28.55 -8.19 19.70
C HIS A 430 28.04 -6.73 19.69
N HIS A 431 28.93 -5.74 19.73
CA HIS A 431 28.59 -4.32 19.70
C HIS A 431 28.83 -3.66 18.33
N LEU A 432 29.37 -4.37 17.35
CA LEU A 432 29.64 -3.85 16.01
C LEU A 432 28.62 -4.38 15.01
N GLU A 433 28.04 -3.50 14.20
CA GLU A 433 27.24 -3.92 13.05
C GLU A 433 28.10 -4.72 12.06
N PHE A 434 27.53 -5.77 11.47
CA PHE A 434 28.28 -6.65 10.57
C PHE A 434 28.85 -5.89 9.35
N GLY A 435 28.18 -4.83 8.88
CA GLY A 435 28.71 -3.93 7.85
C GLY A 435 30.06 -3.31 8.25
N SER A 436 30.23 -2.94 9.52
CA SER A 436 31.50 -2.45 10.06
C SER A 436 32.55 -3.56 10.13
N VAL A 437 32.14 -4.79 10.46
CA VAL A 437 33.01 -5.97 10.44
C VAL A 437 33.53 -6.24 9.02
N LEU A 438 32.68 -6.14 8.00
CA LEU A 438 33.07 -6.27 6.59
C LEU A 438 34.06 -5.18 6.16
N GLN A 439 33.84 -3.92 6.57
CA GLN A 439 34.75 -2.83 6.30
C GLN A 439 36.11 -3.04 6.98
N LEU A 440 36.13 -3.45 8.25
CA LEU A 440 37.36 -3.77 8.98
C LEU A 440 38.12 -4.92 8.32
N ALA A 441 37.42 -5.96 7.89
CA ALA A 441 38.02 -7.07 7.17
C ALA A 441 38.59 -6.67 5.80
N ALA A 442 38.03 -5.64 5.16
CA ALA A 442 38.58 -5.11 3.90
C ALA A 442 39.91 -4.36 4.10
N THR A 443 40.24 -3.90 5.32
CA THR A 443 41.47 -3.14 5.57
C THR A 443 42.73 -4.01 5.69
N SER A 444 42.60 -5.29 6.05
CA SER A 444 43.74 -6.19 6.26
C SER A 444 43.35 -7.65 6.14
N HIS A 445 44.17 -8.42 5.40
CA HIS A 445 44.01 -9.86 5.27
C HIS A 445 44.13 -10.58 6.63
N ALA A 446 44.98 -10.09 7.53
CA ALA A 446 45.13 -10.67 8.87
C ALA A 446 43.87 -10.44 9.72
N LEU A 447 43.28 -9.24 9.66
CA LEU A 447 42.01 -8.94 10.32
C LEU A 447 40.88 -9.76 9.72
N ARG A 448 40.83 -9.93 8.39
CA ARG A 448 39.85 -10.80 7.73
C ARG A 448 39.94 -12.24 8.23
N SER A 449 41.14 -12.84 8.28
CA SER A 449 41.27 -14.22 8.77
C SER A 449 40.84 -14.39 10.23
N GLN A 450 40.93 -13.32 11.04
CA GLN A 450 40.57 -13.38 12.45
C GLN A 450 39.12 -13.03 12.74
N LEU A 451 38.56 -12.02 12.07
CA LEU A 451 37.15 -11.65 12.18
C LEU A 451 36.24 -12.76 11.64
N PHE A 452 36.68 -13.46 10.59
CA PHE A 452 35.96 -14.59 10.01
C PHE A 452 36.26 -15.93 10.71
N SER A 453 36.67 -15.90 11.98
CA SER A 453 36.87 -17.15 12.72
C SER A 453 35.53 -17.85 13.00
N PRO A 454 35.49 -19.19 13.03
CA PRO A 454 34.28 -19.99 13.28
C PRO A 454 33.49 -19.58 14.54
N ALA A 455 34.19 -19.15 15.58
CA ALA A 455 33.59 -18.79 16.86
C ALA A 455 32.90 -17.41 16.85
N LEU A 456 33.21 -16.58 15.87
CA LEU A 456 32.78 -15.18 15.77
C LEU A 456 31.61 -14.99 14.78
N LEU A 457 31.40 -15.91 13.84
CA LEU A 457 30.41 -15.83 12.78
C LEU A 457 29.15 -16.67 13.01
N THR A 458 28.76 -16.88 14.28
CA THR A 458 27.53 -17.63 14.58
C THR A 458 26.26 -16.83 14.26
N ARG A 459 26.33 -15.49 14.32
CA ARG A 459 25.24 -14.60 13.94
C ARG A 459 25.74 -13.61 12.89
N VAL A 460 25.08 -13.56 11.75
CA VAL A 460 25.42 -12.70 10.63
C VAL A 460 24.17 -11.91 10.24
N ASP A 461 24.29 -10.58 10.27
CA ASP A 461 23.20 -9.69 9.89
C ASP A 461 23.63 -8.76 8.74
N LEU A 462 23.07 -9.01 7.56
CA LEU A 462 23.38 -8.27 6.35
C LEU A 462 22.38 -7.14 6.05
N GLU A 463 21.43 -6.87 6.95
CA GLU A 463 20.41 -5.84 6.76
C GLU A 463 21.05 -4.46 6.55
N SER A 464 22.07 -4.09 7.34
CA SER A 464 22.78 -2.80 7.20
C SER A 464 23.41 -2.58 5.82
N VAL A 465 23.73 -3.67 5.11
CA VAL A 465 24.40 -3.65 3.80
C VAL A 465 23.52 -4.15 2.65
N HIS A 466 22.22 -4.34 2.87
CA HIS A 466 21.26 -4.96 1.94
C HIS A 466 21.36 -4.45 0.49
N LYS A 467 21.63 -3.15 0.28
CA LYS A 467 21.78 -2.54 -1.06
C LYS A 467 22.93 -3.10 -1.90
N ARG A 468 23.93 -3.72 -1.24
CA ARG A 468 25.12 -4.29 -1.87
C ARG A 468 25.09 -5.82 -1.90
N VAL A 469 24.10 -6.44 -1.26
CA VAL A 469 23.98 -7.89 -1.19
C VAL A 469 23.31 -8.38 -2.47
N THR A 470 24.10 -9.05 -3.30
CA THR A 470 23.68 -9.72 -4.54
C THR A 470 24.04 -11.20 -4.46
N ASP A 471 23.59 -11.99 -5.44
CA ASP A 471 23.93 -13.41 -5.53
C ASP A 471 25.44 -13.67 -5.51
N ASP A 472 26.24 -12.84 -6.20
CA ASP A 472 27.70 -12.93 -6.19
C ASP A 472 28.29 -12.78 -4.78
N VAL A 473 27.70 -11.89 -3.97
CA VAL A 473 28.11 -11.69 -2.58
C VAL A 473 27.73 -12.91 -1.74
N LEU A 474 26.54 -13.47 -1.91
CA LEU A 474 26.12 -14.69 -1.20
C LEU A 474 27.02 -15.87 -1.56
N THR A 475 27.36 -16.05 -2.83
CA THR A 475 28.28 -17.08 -3.29
C THR A 475 29.69 -16.86 -2.76
N ALA A 476 30.19 -15.62 -2.69
CA ALA A 476 31.48 -15.32 -2.09
C ALA A 476 31.50 -15.56 -0.57
N LEU A 477 30.37 -15.36 0.11
CA LEU A 477 30.24 -15.59 1.54
C LEU A 477 30.03 -17.06 1.90
N SER A 478 29.44 -17.87 1.02
CA SER A 478 29.03 -19.26 1.32
C SER A 478 30.12 -20.12 1.93
N GLY A 479 31.34 -20.08 1.38
CA GLY A 479 32.48 -20.84 1.91
C GLY A 479 33.05 -20.29 3.23
N THR A 480 32.79 -19.02 3.55
CA THR A 480 33.35 -18.36 4.75
C THR A 480 32.39 -18.40 5.94
N ILE A 481 31.10 -18.09 5.72
CA ILE A 481 30.09 -18.02 6.80
C ILE A 481 29.28 -19.32 6.91
N GLY A 482 29.08 -20.04 5.80
CA GLY A 482 28.14 -21.17 5.70
C GLY A 482 28.29 -22.21 6.82
N PRO A 483 29.45 -22.86 7.00
CA PRO A 483 29.56 -23.99 7.92
C PRO A 483 29.36 -23.64 9.41
N HIS A 484 29.35 -22.36 9.78
CA HIS A 484 29.36 -21.91 11.18
C HIS A 484 28.16 -21.05 11.56
N VAL A 485 27.43 -20.49 10.58
CA VAL A 485 26.33 -19.57 10.86
C VAL A 485 25.14 -20.32 11.46
N GLN A 486 24.64 -19.80 12.57
CA GLN A 486 23.45 -20.29 13.27
C GLN A 486 22.27 -19.33 13.13
N SER A 487 22.52 -18.03 12.99
CA SER A 487 21.52 -17.00 12.73
C SER A 487 21.97 -16.13 11.56
N LEU A 488 21.15 -16.06 10.52
CA LEU A 488 21.42 -15.28 9.32
C LEU A 488 20.24 -14.34 9.03
N SER A 489 20.51 -13.04 8.95
CA SER A 489 19.56 -12.05 8.45
C SER A 489 19.99 -11.55 7.07
N LEU A 490 19.10 -11.72 6.11
CA LEU A 490 19.14 -11.17 4.75
C LEU A 490 17.95 -10.22 4.53
N ALA A 491 17.40 -9.66 5.60
CA ALA A 491 16.26 -8.75 5.51
C ALA A 491 16.56 -7.60 4.54
N HIS A 492 15.54 -7.23 3.76
CA HIS A 492 15.57 -6.14 2.78
C HIS A 492 16.59 -6.31 1.64
N CYS A 493 17.19 -7.50 1.47
CA CYS A 493 18.09 -7.78 0.36
C CYS A 493 17.31 -8.04 -0.93
N PHE A 494 16.83 -6.98 -1.59
CA PHE A 494 15.91 -7.07 -2.74
C PHE A 494 16.51 -7.72 -4.00
N HIS A 495 17.85 -7.77 -4.09
CA HIS A 495 18.58 -8.22 -5.28
C HIS A 495 18.99 -9.70 -5.22
N ILE A 496 18.70 -10.41 -4.13
CA ILE A 496 19.04 -11.84 -4.02
C ILE A 496 17.98 -12.68 -4.71
N THR A 497 18.41 -13.68 -5.47
CA THR A 497 17.52 -14.64 -6.15
C THR A 497 17.66 -16.03 -5.53
N ASP A 498 16.87 -16.98 -6.03
CA ASP A 498 16.98 -18.38 -5.63
C ASP A 498 18.40 -18.92 -5.83
N THR A 499 19.10 -18.52 -6.89
CA THR A 499 20.45 -19.02 -7.20
C THR A 499 21.45 -18.67 -6.10
N GLY A 500 21.56 -17.38 -5.75
CA GLY A 500 22.47 -16.94 -4.69
C GLY A 500 22.11 -17.54 -3.34
N LEU A 501 20.81 -17.54 -2.98
CA LEU A 501 20.35 -18.06 -1.70
C LEU A 501 20.60 -19.57 -1.56
N ILE A 502 20.30 -20.37 -2.59
CA ILE A 502 20.56 -21.82 -2.59
C ILE A 502 22.06 -22.10 -2.39
N THR A 503 22.93 -21.42 -3.14
CA THR A 503 24.39 -21.64 -3.03
C THR A 503 24.91 -21.35 -1.61
N LEU A 504 24.30 -20.41 -0.91
CA LEU A 504 24.63 -20.12 0.48
C LEU A 504 24.05 -21.19 1.43
N LEU A 505 22.76 -21.51 1.30
CA LEU A 505 22.05 -22.44 2.18
C LEU A 505 22.61 -23.87 2.14
N GLU A 506 23.09 -24.33 0.98
CA GLU A 506 23.74 -25.64 0.85
C GLU A 506 24.97 -25.81 1.75
N GLN A 507 25.64 -24.72 2.12
CA GLN A 507 26.79 -24.74 3.04
C GLN A 507 26.38 -24.51 4.50
N CYS A 508 25.16 -24.05 4.75
CA CYS A 508 24.66 -23.62 6.06
C CYS A 508 24.13 -24.75 6.94
N THR A 509 24.97 -25.74 7.27
CA THR A 509 24.50 -26.95 7.98
C THR A 509 24.02 -26.73 9.42
N GLN A 510 24.49 -25.68 10.10
CA GLN A 510 24.14 -25.37 11.49
C GLN A 510 23.11 -24.25 11.65
N LEU A 511 22.48 -23.80 10.56
CA LEU A 511 21.57 -22.66 10.57
C LEU A 511 20.27 -22.99 11.33
N GLU A 512 20.01 -22.24 12.39
CA GLU A 512 18.78 -22.37 13.20
C GLU A 512 17.79 -21.24 12.95
N GLU A 513 18.27 -20.03 12.65
CA GLU A 513 17.45 -18.85 12.37
C GLU A 513 17.78 -18.27 11.00
N LEU A 514 16.74 -18.03 10.21
CA LEU A 514 16.88 -17.35 8.93
C LEU A 514 15.82 -16.26 8.79
N ASN A 515 16.27 -15.04 8.52
CA ASN A 515 15.41 -13.91 8.20
C ASN A 515 15.56 -13.51 6.73
N LEU A 516 14.49 -13.68 5.96
CA LEU A 516 14.38 -13.33 4.54
C LEU A 516 13.34 -12.23 4.31
N ASN A 517 12.98 -11.47 5.35
CA ASN A 517 11.97 -10.41 5.26
C ASN A 517 12.24 -9.50 4.06
N SER A 518 11.23 -9.33 3.21
CA SER A 518 11.25 -8.46 2.04
C SER A 518 12.28 -8.87 0.97
N CYS A 519 12.67 -10.14 0.91
CA CYS A 519 13.36 -10.71 -0.24
C CYS A 519 12.35 -11.00 -1.35
N TRP A 520 12.20 -10.09 -2.33
CA TRP A 520 11.09 -10.16 -3.29
C TRP A 520 11.32 -11.10 -4.48
N LEU A 521 12.58 -11.44 -4.76
CA LEU A 521 12.94 -12.23 -5.93
C LEU A 521 13.06 -13.73 -5.65
N ILE A 522 13.13 -14.15 -4.38
CA ILE A 522 13.14 -15.56 -3.98
C ILE A 522 11.77 -16.20 -4.20
N THR A 523 11.76 -17.48 -4.52
CA THR A 523 10.56 -18.27 -4.80
C THR A 523 10.56 -19.56 -3.97
N ASP A 524 9.51 -20.38 -4.14
CA ASP A 524 9.39 -21.69 -3.50
C ASP A 524 10.63 -22.57 -3.72
N THR A 525 11.39 -22.36 -4.79
CA THR A 525 12.60 -23.12 -5.12
C THR A 525 13.69 -22.95 -4.06
N SER A 526 13.93 -21.73 -3.57
CA SER A 526 14.91 -21.50 -2.50
C SER A 526 14.58 -22.21 -1.20
N LEU A 527 13.28 -22.38 -0.89
CA LEU A 527 12.83 -23.02 0.34
C LEU A 527 13.13 -24.53 0.37
N LEU A 528 13.28 -25.15 -0.81
CA LEU A 528 13.68 -26.55 -0.93
C LEU A 528 15.12 -26.79 -0.46
N ALA A 529 15.98 -25.77 -0.51
CA ALA A 529 17.37 -25.84 -0.08
C ALA A 529 17.56 -25.51 1.41
N LEU A 530 16.47 -25.26 2.16
CA LEU A 530 16.58 -24.96 3.58
C LEU A 530 17.08 -26.18 4.36
N PRO A 531 18.08 -26.00 5.23
CA PRO A 531 18.60 -27.10 6.02
C PRO A 531 17.60 -27.50 7.11
N ALA A 532 17.55 -28.79 7.44
CA ALA A 532 16.62 -29.34 8.44
C ALA A 532 16.87 -28.82 9.87
N SER A 533 17.99 -28.15 10.11
CA SER A 533 18.35 -27.49 11.37
C SER A 533 17.57 -26.20 11.64
N VAL A 534 16.95 -25.60 10.61
CA VAL A 534 16.22 -24.33 10.75
C VAL A 534 14.99 -24.53 11.63
N LYS A 535 14.89 -23.70 12.68
CA LYS A 535 13.79 -23.67 13.64
C LYS A 535 13.00 -22.37 13.56
N ARG A 536 13.65 -21.26 13.23
CA ARG A 536 13.04 -19.92 13.15
C ARG A 536 13.20 -19.36 11.74
N LEU A 537 12.08 -19.06 11.09
CA LEU A 537 12.06 -18.60 9.72
C LEU A 537 11.15 -17.38 9.57
N ASP A 538 11.70 -16.28 9.06
CA ASP A 538 10.94 -15.09 8.68
C ASP A 538 10.91 -14.95 7.16
N LEU A 539 9.71 -15.03 6.59
CA LEU A 539 9.41 -14.87 5.17
C LEU A 539 8.49 -13.67 4.93
N SER A 540 8.45 -12.71 5.84
CA SER A 540 7.57 -11.55 5.74
C SER A 540 7.75 -10.82 4.40
N ASN A 541 6.65 -10.43 3.77
CA ASN A 541 6.64 -9.71 2.48
C ASN A 541 7.42 -10.42 1.35
N CYS A 542 7.61 -11.75 1.43
CA CYS A 542 8.15 -12.57 0.35
C CYS A 542 7.05 -12.96 -0.63
N ARG A 543 6.72 -12.03 -1.54
CA ARG A 543 5.50 -12.07 -2.38
C ARG A 543 5.39 -13.26 -3.34
N LYS A 544 6.49 -13.93 -3.67
CA LYS A 544 6.52 -15.08 -4.59
C LYS A 544 6.52 -16.43 -3.88
N ILE A 545 6.52 -16.45 -2.54
CA ILE A 545 6.36 -17.69 -1.76
C ILE A 545 4.89 -18.06 -1.71
N THR A 546 4.60 -19.35 -1.94
CA THR A 546 3.26 -19.91 -1.98
C THR A 546 3.12 -21.09 -1.01
N ASP A 547 1.91 -21.66 -0.94
CA ASP A 547 1.64 -22.88 -0.18
C ASP A 547 2.58 -24.05 -0.57
N ARG A 548 3.06 -24.08 -1.82
CA ARG A 548 3.94 -25.14 -2.32
C ARG A 548 5.34 -25.08 -1.69
N GLY A 549 5.91 -23.89 -1.53
CA GLY A 549 7.18 -23.71 -0.83
C GLY A 549 7.06 -24.06 0.66
N LEU A 550 5.95 -23.65 1.29
CA LEU A 550 5.70 -23.91 2.71
C LEU A 550 5.56 -25.40 3.03
N TYR A 551 5.00 -26.20 2.11
CA TYR A 551 4.83 -27.66 2.29
C TYR A 551 6.09 -28.39 2.76
N HIS A 552 7.28 -27.95 2.32
CA HIS A 552 8.55 -28.61 2.60
C HIS A 552 9.22 -28.13 3.89
N VAL A 553 8.89 -26.91 4.36
CA VAL A 553 9.61 -26.27 5.47
C VAL A 553 8.86 -26.32 6.78
N VAL A 554 7.53 -26.30 6.76
CA VAL A 554 6.71 -26.10 7.98
C VAL A 554 6.94 -27.16 9.06
N GLY A 555 7.28 -28.41 8.69
CA GLY A 555 7.42 -29.52 9.66
C GLY A 555 8.61 -29.40 10.62
N GLY A 556 9.62 -28.60 10.29
CA GLY A 556 10.83 -28.42 11.13
C GLY A 556 10.77 -27.23 12.09
N LEU A 557 9.83 -26.31 11.89
CA LEU A 557 9.87 -24.98 12.50
C LEU A 557 9.20 -24.90 13.87
N THR A 558 9.79 -24.10 14.75
CA THR A 558 9.17 -23.66 16.01
C THR A 558 8.65 -22.23 15.93
N HIS A 559 9.26 -21.37 15.10
CA HIS A 559 8.80 -19.99 14.89
C HIS A 559 8.72 -19.71 13.38
N LEU A 560 7.56 -19.20 12.95
CA LEU A 560 7.32 -18.86 11.56
C LEU A 560 6.61 -17.50 11.44
N THR A 561 7.20 -16.60 10.66
CA THR A 561 6.62 -15.31 10.32
C THR A 561 6.35 -15.26 8.81
N LEU A 562 5.10 -14.99 8.45
CA LEU A 562 4.58 -14.93 7.08
C LEU A 562 3.82 -13.63 6.83
N SER A 563 4.09 -12.59 7.62
CA SER A 563 3.36 -11.33 7.53
C SER A 563 3.41 -10.77 6.10
N TYR A 564 2.29 -10.23 5.60
CA TYR A 564 2.18 -9.67 4.24
C TYR A 564 2.39 -10.68 3.09
N CYS A 565 2.38 -11.99 3.34
CA CYS A 565 2.48 -13.01 2.29
C CYS A 565 1.11 -13.27 1.63
N LYS A 566 0.81 -12.52 0.56
CA LYS A 566 -0.48 -12.58 -0.14
C LYS A 566 -0.81 -13.91 -0.83
N ASN A 567 0.18 -14.76 -1.08
CA ASN A 567 0.01 -16.04 -1.78
C ASN A 567 -0.01 -17.25 -0.83
N VAL A 568 -0.07 -17.00 0.49
CA VAL A 568 -0.26 -18.03 1.52
C VAL A 568 -1.75 -18.15 1.80
N THR A 569 -2.33 -19.33 1.61
CA THR A 569 -3.79 -19.53 1.67
C THR A 569 -4.20 -20.45 2.83
N ASN A 570 -5.49 -20.77 2.92
CA ASN A 570 -6.02 -21.79 3.83
C ASN A 570 -5.28 -23.14 3.70
N ARG A 571 -4.68 -23.45 2.54
CA ARG A 571 -3.90 -24.67 2.34
C ARG A 571 -2.65 -24.70 3.23
N SER A 572 -1.92 -23.59 3.35
CA SER A 572 -0.79 -23.49 4.28
C SER A 572 -1.21 -23.68 5.73
N MET A 573 -2.36 -23.14 6.12
CA MET A 573 -2.90 -23.36 7.47
C MET A 573 -3.16 -24.84 7.72
N ALA A 574 -3.78 -25.53 6.77
CA ALA A 574 -4.01 -26.98 6.88
C ALA A 574 -2.70 -27.76 7.01
N LEU A 575 -1.67 -27.40 6.23
CA LEU A 575 -0.35 -28.01 6.29
C LEU A 575 0.35 -27.78 7.63
N MET A 576 0.26 -26.58 8.21
CA MET A 576 0.80 -26.31 9.55
C MET A 576 0.10 -27.14 10.62
N GLY A 577 -1.22 -27.30 10.52
CA GLY A 577 -2.00 -28.17 11.39
C GLY A 577 -1.56 -29.63 11.30
N GLU A 578 -1.28 -30.14 10.10
CA GLU A 578 -0.88 -31.53 9.88
C GLU A 578 0.58 -31.81 10.27
N LYS A 579 1.51 -30.91 9.92
CA LYS A 579 2.95 -31.16 10.01
C LYS A 579 3.63 -30.51 11.21
N SER A 580 3.05 -29.47 11.80
CA SER A 580 3.73 -28.59 12.76
C SER A 580 3.02 -28.49 14.11
N ASN A 581 1.92 -29.22 14.31
CA ASN A 581 1.06 -29.17 15.52
C ASN A 581 1.80 -29.33 16.85
N ALA A 582 2.79 -30.22 16.89
CA ALA A 582 3.55 -30.53 18.10
C ALA A 582 4.79 -29.66 18.32
N ARG A 583 5.14 -28.76 17.39
CA ARG A 583 6.42 -28.03 17.39
C ARG A 583 6.29 -26.52 17.24
N LEU A 584 5.30 -26.04 16.49
CA LEU A 584 5.14 -24.63 16.19
C LEU A 584 4.66 -23.88 17.45
N GLU A 585 5.52 -23.03 17.99
CA GLU A 585 5.30 -22.24 19.20
C GLU A 585 4.87 -20.81 18.88
N TYR A 586 5.38 -20.23 17.79
CA TYR A 586 5.09 -18.87 17.35
C TYR A 586 4.69 -18.85 15.87
N LEU A 587 3.57 -18.18 15.58
CA LEU A 587 3.09 -17.97 14.22
C LEU A 587 2.63 -16.53 14.01
N ASN A 588 3.18 -15.86 13.01
CA ASN A 588 2.71 -14.53 12.60
C ASN A 588 2.18 -14.57 11.16
N LEU A 589 0.92 -14.18 11.01
CA LEU A 589 0.17 -14.14 9.76
C LEU A 589 -0.43 -12.75 9.52
N GLN A 590 0.14 -11.70 10.11
CA GLN A 590 -0.34 -10.33 9.94
C GLN A 590 -0.55 -10.01 8.45
N ARG A 591 -1.73 -9.48 8.09
CA ARG A 591 -2.11 -9.14 6.71
C ARG A 591 -2.05 -10.30 5.70
N CYS A 592 -2.17 -11.54 6.15
CA CYS A 592 -2.42 -12.68 5.26
C CYS A 592 -3.92 -12.76 4.93
N THR A 593 -4.39 -11.82 4.10
CA THR A 593 -5.83 -11.63 3.79
C THR A 593 -6.47 -12.77 3.01
N THR A 594 -5.69 -13.69 2.46
CA THR A 594 -6.17 -14.91 1.77
C THR A 594 -6.54 -16.04 2.74
N ILE A 595 -6.26 -15.87 4.04
CA ILE A 595 -6.65 -16.80 5.09
C ILE A 595 -8.02 -16.41 5.64
N SER A 596 -8.89 -17.41 5.77
CA SER A 596 -10.28 -17.28 6.21
C SER A 596 -10.58 -18.33 7.30
N ASP A 597 -11.82 -18.36 7.80
CA ASP A 597 -12.28 -19.37 8.76
C ASP A 597 -11.98 -20.82 8.34
N ALA A 598 -11.99 -21.12 7.04
CA ALA A 598 -11.70 -22.44 6.50
C ALA A 598 -10.26 -22.90 6.78
N GLY A 599 -9.30 -21.97 6.89
CA GLY A 599 -7.91 -22.31 7.22
C GLY A 599 -7.76 -22.95 8.60
N PHE A 600 -8.65 -22.65 9.54
CA PHE A 600 -8.62 -23.19 10.90
C PHE A 600 -9.47 -24.46 11.07
N GLU A 601 -10.12 -24.95 10.01
CA GLU A 601 -11.02 -26.11 10.10
C GLU A 601 -10.29 -27.41 10.50
N THR A 602 -9.12 -27.65 9.90
CA THR A 602 -8.33 -28.85 10.17
C THR A 602 -7.64 -28.81 11.54
N TRP A 603 -7.40 -27.61 12.08
CA TRP A 603 -6.71 -27.43 13.36
C TRP A 603 -7.50 -28.03 14.54
N GLN A 604 -8.83 -28.04 14.43
CA GLN A 604 -9.69 -28.63 15.47
C GLN A 604 -9.38 -30.11 15.69
N GLN A 605 -9.05 -30.84 14.61
CA GLN A 605 -8.74 -32.27 14.63
C GLN A 605 -7.28 -32.53 15.03
N GLN A 606 -6.35 -31.69 14.58
CA GLN A 606 -4.91 -31.94 14.71
C GLN A 606 -4.29 -31.42 16.01
N GLN A 607 -4.95 -30.51 16.73
CA GLN A 607 -4.53 -29.94 18.04
C GLN A 607 -3.12 -29.33 18.03
N MET A 608 -3.03 -28.00 17.93
CA MET A 608 -1.80 -27.21 17.96
C MET A 608 -1.23 -27.09 19.40
N ALA A 609 -0.81 -28.21 19.97
CA ALA A 609 -0.46 -28.34 21.39
C ALA A 609 0.79 -27.55 21.82
N ALA A 610 1.66 -27.17 20.88
CA ALA A 610 2.85 -26.37 21.15
C ALA A 610 2.62 -24.85 21.03
N LEU A 611 1.55 -24.42 20.35
CA LEU A 611 1.38 -23.02 19.96
C LEU A 611 1.14 -22.12 21.18
N ARG A 612 2.02 -21.14 21.37
CA ARG A 612 2.00 -20.17 22.49
C ARG A 612 1.67 -18.77 22.03
N SER A 613 2.08 -18.41 20.82
CA SER A 613 1.93 -17.05 20.31
C SER A 613 1.38 -17.07 18.89
N ILE A 614 0.32 -16.31 18.66
CA ILE A 614 -0.24 -16.12 17.32
C ILE A 614 -0.57 -14.65 17.07
N ASP A 615 -0.13 -14.17 15.91
CA ASP A 615 -0.46 -12.84 15.39
C ASP A 615 -1.31 -12.99 14.13
N LEU A 616 -2.55 -12.53 14.21
CA LEU A 616 -3.53 -12.51 13.11
C LEU A 616 -3.96 -11.07 12.80
N SER A 617 -3.10 -10.09 13.09
CA SER A 617 -3.42 -8.69 12.89
C SER A 617 -3.80 -8.39 11.44
N ASP A 618 -4.89 -7.65 11.26
CA ASP A 618 -5.41 -7.22 9.96
C ASP A 618 -5.68 -8.40 9.00
N CYS A 619 -6.11 -9.53 9.56
CA CYS A 619 -6.68 -10.65 8.83
C CYS A 619 -8.20 -10.46 8.72
N SER A 620 -8.62 -9.55 7.82
CA SER A 620 -10.00 -9.03 7.78
C SER A 620 -11.09 -10.07 7.44
N PHE A 621 -10.71 -11.25 6.93
CA PHE A 621 -11.64 -12.33 6.55
C PHE A 621 -11.85 -13.37 7.66
N LEU A 622 -11.30 -13.15 8.85
CA LEU A 622 -11.52 -14.00 10.01
C LEU A 622 -12.75 -13.56 10.79
N THR A 623 -13.64 -14.51 11.09
CA THR A 623 -14.80 -14.31 11.96
C THR A 623 -14.64 -15.05 13.28
N ASP A 624 -15.64 -14.94 14.16
CA ASP A 624 -15.69 -15.68 15.42
C ASP A 624 -15.54 -17.20 15.26
N LYS A 625 -15.88 -17.75 14.08
CA LYS A 625 -15.69 -19.18 13.79
C LYS A 625 -14.21 -19.55 13.77
N ALA A 626 -13.34 -18.75 13.14
CA ALA A 626 -11.89 -18.96 13.18
C ALA A 626 -11.37 -18.93 14.61
N ILE A 627 -11.78 -17.93 15.39
CA ILE A 627 -11.31 -17.74 16.77
C ILE A 627 -11.74 -18.90 17.68
N ARG A 628 -12.98 -19.37 17.57
CA ARG A 628 -13.44 -20.56 18.31
C ARG A 628 -12.65 -21.81 17.97
N ARG A 629 -12.38 -22.02 16.67
CA ARG A 629 -11.56 -23.16 16.19
C ARG A 629 -10.12 -23.05 16.70
N LEU A 630 -9.53 -21.86 16.67
CA LEU A 630 -8.20 -21.56 17.18
C LEU A 630 -8.09 -21.86 18.68
N VAL A 631 -9.00 -21.32 19.50
CA VAL A 631 -9.01 -21.53 20.96
C VAL A 631 -9.13 -23.01 21.31
N HIS A 632 -10.00 -23.75 20.61
CA HIS A 632 -10.14 -25.19 20.80
C HIS A 632 -8.90 -25.98 20.35
N ALA A 633 -8.25 -25.56 19.26
CA ALA A 633 -7.08 -26.23 18.73
C ALA A 633 -5.80 -25.94 19.52
N ALA A 634 -5.68 -24.74 20.11
CA ALA A 634 -4.48 -24.25 20.77
C ALA A 634 -4.78 -23.75 22.20
N PRO A 635 -5.09 -24.65 23.16
CA PRO A 635 -5.47 -24.27 24.52
C PRO A 635 -4.32 -23.69 25.35
N ARG A 636 -3.09 -23.74 24.84
CA ARG A 636 -1.87 -23.27 25.51
C ARG A 636 -1.41 -21.90 25.02
N LEU A 637 -2.25 -21.19 24.26
CA LEU A 637 -1.97 -19.83 23.82
C LEU A 637 -1.76 -18.89 25.02
N GLU A 638 -0.68 -18.14 24.93
CA GLU A 638 -0.24 -17.14 25.90
C GLU A 638 -0.32 -15.73 25.31
N ASN A 639 -0.02 -15.58 24.01
CA ASN A 639 -0.03 -14.29 23.33
C ASN A 639 -0.92 -14.36 22.09
N VAL A 640 -1.93 -13.50 22.03
CA VAL A 640 -2.86 -13.42 20.90
C VAL A 640 -2.96 -11.97 20.43
N CYS A 641 -2.65 -11.74 19.15
CA CYS A 641 -2.85 -10.44 18.52
C CYS A 641 -3.93 -10.55 17.43
N LEU A 642 -5.00 -9.76 17.58
CA LEU A 642 -6.15 -9.71 16.67
C LEU A 642 -6.41 -8.28 16.20
N SER A 643 -5.43 -7.39 16.31
CA SER A 643 -5.60 -5.98 15.96
C SER A 643 -6.15 -5.82 14.53
N PHE A 644 -7.06 -4.86 14.32
CA PHE A 644 -7.72 -4.61 13.02
C PHE A 644 -8.54 -5.79 12.46
N CYS A 645 -8.88 -6.80 13.26
CA CYS A 645 -9.84 -7.84 12.86
C CYS A 645 -11.29 -7.35 13.02
N CYS A 646 -11.72 -6.52 12.07
CA CYS A 646 -13.01 -5.80 12.12
C CYS A 646 -14.26 -6.69 12.03
N ALA A 647 -14.13 -7.94 11.54
CA ALA A 647 -15.24 -8.88 11.40
C ALA A 647 -15.52 -9.70 12.67
N LEU A 648 -14.77 -9.48 13.75
CA LEU A 648 -14.97 -10.14 15.04
C LEU A 648 -16.09 -9.48 15.84
N SER A 649 -16.82 -10.29 16.61
CA SER A 649 -17.85 -9.86 17.55
C SER A 649 -17.47 -10.20 19.00
N GLU A 650 -18.34 -9.84 19.94
CA GLU A 650 -18.16 -10.14 21.37
C GLU A 650 -17.99 -11.65 21.62
N SER A 651 -18.61 -12.50 20.79
CA SER A 651 -18.46 -13.96 20.88
C SER A 651 -17.04 -14.47 20.62
N ALA A 652 -16.21 -13.73 19.85
CA ALA A 652 -14.80 -14.06 19.72
C ALA A 652 -14.04 -13.83 21.03
N ILE A 653 -14.34 -12.74 21.73
CA ILE A 653 -13.72 -12.40 23.02
C ILE A 653 -14.16 -13.38 24.10
N GLU A 654 -15.44 -13.77 24.13
CA GLU A 654 -15.94 -14.82 25.02
C GLU A 654 -15.18 -16.14 24.83
N ALA A 655 -14.91 -16.53 23.57
CA ALA A 655 -14.11 -17.71 23.29
C ALA A 655 -12.67 -17.54 23.81
N ILE A 656 -12.03 -16.40 23.55
CA ILE A 656 -10.66 -16.10 24.02
C ILE A 656 -10.57 -16.12 25.54
N ALA A 657 -11.59 -15.62 26.24
CA ALA A 657 -11.65 -15.60 27.70
C ALA A 657 -11.54 -17.01 28.33
N SER A 658 -11.86 -18.07 27.57
CA SER A 658 -11.71 -19.46 28.03
C SER A 658 -10.27 -19.98 28.03
N LEU A 659 -9.30 -19.24 27.46
CA LEU A 659 -7.90 -19.64 27.43
C LEU A 659 -7.27 -19.57 28.85
N PRO A 660 -6.69 -20.67 29.36
CA PRO A 660 -6.18 -20.73 30.73
C PRO A 660 -4.87 -19.96 30.97
N ASN A 661 -4.04 -19.81 29.93
CA ASN A 661 -2.68 -19.27 30.04
C ASN A 661 -2.52 -17.92 29.33
N LEU A 662 -3.61 -17.27 28.95
CA LEU A 662 -3.58 -16.04 28.18
C LEU A 662 -2.93 -14.91 28.99
N SER A 663 -1.74 -14.50 28.58
CA SER A 663 -0.91 -13.49 29.23
C SER A 663 -0.95 -12.15 28.50
N LYS A 664 -0.99 -12.15 27.17
CA LYS A 664 -1.05 -10.95 26.34
C LYS A 664 -2.16 -11.05 25.31
N LEU A 665 -3.00 -10.02 25.26
CA LEU A 665 -4.08 -9.91 24.29
C LEU A 665 -4.09 -8.51 23.68
N ASP A 666 -4.00 -8.44 22.35
CA ASP A 666 -4.15 -7.20 21.59
C ASP A 666 -5.41 -7.24 20.74
N LEU A 667 -6.33 -6.32 21.05
CA LEU A 667 -7.61 -6.10 20.37
C LEU A 667 -7.69 -4.68 19.79
N SER A 668 -6.55 -4.05 19.51
CA SER A 668 -6.52 -2.69 19.01
C SER A 668 -7.35 -2.56 17.73
N PHE A 669 -8.24 -1.57 17.70
CA PHE A 669 -9.15 -1.29 16.60
C PHE A 669 -10.14 -2.42 16.28
N CYS A 670 -10.39 -3.35 17.21
CA CYS A 670 -11.44 -4.37 17.10
C CYS A 670 -12.80 -3.82 17.55
N GLY A 671 -13.27 -2.76 16.88
CA GLY A 671 -14.39 -1.96 17.35
C GLY A 671 -15.69 -2.74 17.58
N ALA A 672 -16.05 -3.67 16.69
CA ALA A 672 -17.26 -4.48 16.84
C ALA A 672 -17.13 -5.57 17.91
N ALA A 673 -15.93 -6.10 18.13
CA ALA A 673 -15.69 -7.14 19.14
C ALA A 673 -15.65 -6.56 20.55
N VAL A 674 -15.04 -5.38 20.73
CA VAL A 674 -14.75 -4.80 22.04
C VAL A 674 -15.87 -3.89 22.50
N SER A 675 -16.66 -4.37 23.45
CA SER A 675 -17.67 -3.63 24.23
C SER A 675 -17.46 -3.77 25.73
N ASP A 676 -18.17 -2.95 26.52
CA ASP A 676 -18.21 -3.03 27.98
C ASP A 676 -18.51 -4.45 28.49
N ALA A 677 -19.51 -5.10 27.90
CA ALA A 677 -19.90 -6.47 28.25
C ALA A 677 -18.77 -7.47 27.95
N SER A 678 -18.19 -7.40 26.76
CA SER A 678 -17.12 -8.32 26.35
C SER A 678 -15.86 -8.20 27.21
N ILE A 679 -15.47 -6.98 27.60
CA ILE A 679 -14.31 -6.73 28.46
C ILE A 679 -14.60 -7.15 29.90
N SER A 680 -15.82 -6.93 30.38
CA SER A 680 -16.24 -7.47 31.68
C SER A 680 -16.15 -9.00 31.71
N ILE A 681 -16.62 -9.70 30.66
CA ILE A 681 -16.52 -11.16 30.57
C ILE A 681 -15.06 -11.61 30.52
N LEU A 682 -14.24 -10.97 29.69
CA LEU A 682 -12.82 -11.27 29.55
C LEU A 682 -12.07 -11.15 30.89
N LEU A 683 -12.30 -10.06 31.62
CA LEU A 683 -11.58 -9.79 32.87
C LEU A 683 -12.15 -10.58 34.07
N ALA A 684 -13.44 -10.91 34.06
CA ALA A 684 -14.08 -11.73 35.10
C ALA A 684 -13.84 -13.25 34.92
N ALA A 685 -13.25 -13.67 33.80
CA ALA A 685 -12.97 -15.07 33.54
C ALA A 685 -12.10 -15.70 34.64
N ARG A 686 -12.47 -16.89 35.12
CA ARG A 686 -11.74 -17.58 36.21
C ARG A 686 -10.31 -17.95 35.82
N SER A 687 -10.07 -18.14 34.52
CA SER A 687 -8.79 -18.42 33.88
C SER A 687 -7.90 -17.19 33.70
N ASN A 688 -8.35 -15.99 34.13
CA ASN A 688 -7.69 -14.74 33.79
C ASN A 688 -6.27 -14.67 34.38
N THR A 689 -5.28 -14.89 33.51
CA THR A 689 -3.85 -14.73 33.75
C THR A 689 -3.27 -13.54 32.98
N LEU A 690 -4.15 -12.66 32.48
CA LEU A 690 -3.84 -11.60 31.53
C LEU A 690 -3.02 -10.49 32.18
N GLN A 691 -1.80 -10.30 31.70
CA GLN A 691 -0.86 -9.28 32.16
C GLN A 691 -0.83 -8.06 31.25
N VAL A 692 -1.06 -8.24 29.95
CA VAL A 692 -1.05 -7.16 28.95
C VAL A 692 -2.34 -7.19 28.17
N LEU A 693 -3.09 -6.09 28.22
CA LEU A 693 -4.31 -5.89 27.45
C LEU A 693 -4.21 -4.60 26.64
N ASN A 694 -4.27 -4.72 25.32
CA ASN A 694 -4.29 -3.57 24.42
C ASN A 694 -5.68 -3.42 23.78
N LEU A 695 -6.35 -2.32 24.10
CA LEU A 695 -7.70 -1.95 23.64
C LEU A 695 -7.67 -0.65 22.83
N ARG A 696 -6.50 -0.23 22.33
CA ARG A 696 -6.35 1.04 21.60
C ARG A 696 -7.41 1.18 20.51
N GLY A 697 -8.04 2.35 20.42
CA GLY A 697 -8.99 2.66 19.35
C GLY A 697 -10.32 1.93 19.40
N CYS A 698 -10.65 1.26 20.51
CA CYS A 698 -11.94 0.56 20.67
C CYS A 698 -13.06 1.55 21.02
N ILE A 699 -13.91 1.85 20.03
CA ILE A 699 -14.89 2.94 20.10
C ILE A 699 -16.12 2.66 20.96
N ARG A 700 -16.49 1.38 21.17
CA ARG A 700 -17.67 0.96 21.94
C ARG A 700 -17.37 0.78 23.44
N LEU A 701 -16.13 1.02 23.86
CA LEU A 701 -15.70 0.89 25.24
C LEU A 701 -15.93 2.20 26.00
N SER A 702 -16.65 2.12 27.11
CA SER A 702 -16.87 3.22 28.04
C SER A 702 -15.93 3.12 29.25
N ALA A 703 -15.66 4.27 29.88
CA ALA A 703 -14.95 4.31 31.14
C ALA A 703 -15.61 3.42 32.22
N MET A 704 -16.94 3.47 32.35
CA MET A 704 -17.66 2.72 33.38
C MET A 704 -17.60 1.21 33.16
N GLY A 705 -17.75 0.75 31.92
CA GLY A 705 -17.65 -0.67 31.58
C GLY A 705 -16.26 -1.23 31.83
N LEU A 706 -15.22 -0.48 31.42
CA LEU A 706 -13.83 -0.84 31.70
C LEU A 706 -13.54 -0.91 33.21
N MET A 707 -14.00 0.09 33.97
CA MET A 707 -13.86 0.11 35.43
C MET A 707 -14.47 -1.13 36.09
N SER A 708 -15.69 -1.50 35.70
CA SER A 708 -16.37 -2.70 36.22
C SER A 708 -15.61 -4.00 35.89
N GLY A 709 -15.03 -4.10 34.69
CA GLY A 709 -14.17 -5.22 34.34
C GLY A 709 -12.89 -5.26 35.17
N LEU A 710 -12.26 -4.11 35.42
CA LEU A 710 -11.00 -4.01 36.15
C LEU A 710 -11.10 -4.39 37.64
N GLU A 711 -12.27 -4.31 38.26
CA GLU A 711 -12.49 -4.84 39.62
C GLU A 711 -12.10 -6.33 39.74
N HIS A 712 -12.17 -7.07 38.63
CA HIS A 712 -11.85 -8.49 38.56
C HIS A 712 -10.41 -8.77 38.07
N ALA A 713 -9.69 -7.75 37.60
CA ALA A 713 -8.35 -7.89 37.02
C ALA A 713 -7.27 -7.93 38.11
N ARG A 714 -6.83 -9.14 38.48
CA ARG A 714 -5.88 -9.34 39.59
C ARG A 714 -4.40 -9.25 39.22
N VAL A 715 -4.05 -9.55 37.96
CA VAL A 715 -2.66 -9.71 37.51
C VAL A 715 -2.28 -8.80 36.34
N LEU A 716 -3.20 -7.92 35.92
CA LEU A 716 -2.99 -7.00 34.81
C LEU A 716 -1.90 -6.00 35.17
N ARG A 717 -0.89 -5.86 34.31
CA ARG A 717 0.28 -4.98 34.49
C ARG A 717 0.34 -3.86 33.46
N HIS A 718 -0.20 -4.08 32.27
CA HIS A 718 -0.19 -3.12 31.19
C HIS A 718 -1.57 -3.07 30.55
N LEU A 719 -2.15 -1.87 30.51
CA LEU A 719 -3.41 -1.59 29.85
C LEU A 719 -3.20 -0.42 28.88
N ASN A 720 -3.52 -0.63 27.62
CA ASN A 720 -3.51 0.45 26.62
C ASN A 720 -4.94 0.74 26.20
N VAL A 721 -5.38 1.98 26.42
CA VAL A 721 -6.71 2.49 26.05
C VAL A 721 -6.62 3.77 25.24
N SER A 722 -5.43 4.04 24.69
CA SER A 722 -5.20 5.19 23.82
C SER A 722 -6.20 5.21 22.66
N GLN A 723 -6.60 6.40 22.23
CA GLN A 723 -7.56 6.60 21.14
C GLN A 723 -8.96 5.98 21.34
N CYS A 724 -9.33 5.59 22.57
CA CYS A 724 -10.71 5.20 22.89
C CYS A 724 -11.56 6.44 23.21
N PRO A 725 -12.51 6.86 22.34
CA PRO A 725 -13.29 8.09 22.55
C PRO A 725 -14.20 8.05 23.79
N GLY A 726 -14.63 6.85 24.21
CA GLY A 726 -15.47 6.67 25.39
C GLY A 726 -14.73 6.75 26.73
N ILE A 727 -13.40 6.95 26.70
CA ILE A 727 -12.56 7.08 27.90
C ILE A 727 -12.07 8.53 27.98
N SER A 728 -12.70 9.32 28.85
CA SER A 728 -12.34 10.72 29.07
C SER A 728 -10.99 10.87 29.78
N LYS A 729 -10.39 12.06 29.71
CA LYS A 729 -9.17 12.37 30.48
C LYS A 729 -9.36 12.22 32.00
N GLN A 730 -10.56 12.49 32.51
CA GLN A 730 -10.90 12.26 33.91
C GLN A 730 -10.97 10.77 34.24
N ALA A 731 -11.58 9.96 33.37
CA ALA A 731 -11.59 8.51 33.52
C ALA A 731 -10.17 7.91 33.48
N HIS A 732 -9.27 8.46 32.66
CA HIS A 732 -7.87 8.06 32.62
C HIS A 732 -7.16 8.24 33.96
N SER A 733 -7.44 9.35 34.67
CA SER A 733 -6.92 9.59 36.01
C SER A 733 -7.50 8.62 37.04
N MET A 734 -8.78 8.26 36.93
CA MET A 734 -9.42 7.29 37.83
C MET A 734 -8.88 5.87 37.62
N LEU A 735 -8.61 5.49 36.37
CA LEU A 735 -8.00 4.21 36.01
C LEU A 735 -6.60 4.07 36.61
N LEU A 736 -5.79 5.14 36.59
CA LEU A 736 -4.47 5.17 37.24
C LEU A 736 -4.56 4.98 38.77
N THR A 737 -5.62 5.47 39.40
CA THR A 737 -5.81 5.29 40.86
C THR A 737 -6.35 3.91 41.25
N HIS A 738 -6.95 3.16 40.32
CA HIS A 738 -7.64 1.92 40.61
C HIS A 738 -6.81 0.65 40.44
N GLY A 739 -5.58 0.72 39.90
CA GLY A 739 -4.77 -0.48 39.75
C GLY A 739 -3.25 -0.26 39.68
N LEU A 740 -2.52 -1.31 40.03
CA LEU A 740 -1.05 -1.39 39.94
C LEU A 740 -0.63 -1.78 38.51
N PHE A 741 -1.06 -1.01 37.51
CA PHE A 741 -0.70 -1.23 36.11
C PHE A 741 -0.21 0.05 35.43
N THR A 742 0.62 -0.12 34.41
CA THR A 742 1.01 0.96 33.50
C THR A 742 -0.13 1.19 32.53
N LEU A 743 -0.70 2.41 32.54
CA LEU A 743 -1.73 2.85 31.62
C LEU A 743 -1.11 3.67 30.49
N VAL A 744 -1.38 3.28 29.24
CA VAL A 744 -0.92 3.97 28.01
C VAL A 744 -2.10 4.55 27.23
#